data_AF-A0A1H9A505-F1
#
_entry.id   AF-A0A1H9A505-F1
#
_cell.length_a   1.000
_cell.length_b   1.000
_cell.length_c   1.000
_cell.angle_alpha   90.00
_cell.angle_beta   90.00
_cell.angle_gamma   90.00
#
_symmetry.space_group_name_H-M   'P 1'
#
loop_
_entity.id
_entity.type
_entity.pdbx_description
1 polymer ?
#
loop_
_entity_poly.entity_id
_entity_poly.type
_entity_poly.pdbx_seq_one_letter_code
_entity_poly.pdbx_strand_id
1 'polypeptide(L)'
;MKNEVRNRIENIIAGAMLSDDSGNNESITVFRHYNDLKINENDLIGIISKLNLDCDMVYKKFQKKNIDMAFSPFLEFIRELYNKYYSDTMTPQKFISEANVYKVVASMFVSYLKNGTIKRNEDFIIQEMFYEKERILESLANILEYISRDHGIVIVLDNFNAAQLSTISLVKKIIKENKYRHKIALIISYNESYIISKYKKSVWDSLLDEIRIYEVAIEYDTTYDFDEIGIQNDNLSADEADENDESDDYDGYIEKEKIKEDLPKIADMIDLLAVEEADYYLNIIRGFVEDNNINIHERERIRLYYLLSLINSYTGKDKLAYLYCSKMYNYPMVKKNNNLLFDYYYARILGDIKSGQSNMSLMQLEEAYNIFDIENHKDKFVRLKMLEGLAYMEKNPDVLSSKTNNYIPEDVVEIAIKYKQRMHLAYIYLFGFDPIYFTDEKTVISTEDRTSDENINTEEFKKGLEIAIELDNVMLQLRGWQGCAVLASIHSQFKDILYFYNKCFDIMRGNDMKKSEAQVYNGLGYNCMINEKILLAFKYYKKAITLGMKLGEPEPIIDGIYNLATLDIMVGNYEETVKCVKLALNMMSESRLTRLNVCNKSKVYGLGIFASIKLGQIYNAKLYYDSMKTVMQHILSSDNPDYSMWEDDVYLYYVVSGMLNIRDENFKEAKENFENANILWNEINSKQLYIYSRVIEEEVMLADILGEEENKKKLIKDAKKFCKDSKLAFNVRIIESIGKKNKDEETEYKPVLTDKMFMEINELIGRYALKSEVEKKNKMIDFFEKWVDNLNNGWENNTLLMYNSMELLKNTFGIDAILHIRVENNIPAVVYNDSYIDLQSYQIRYIYDHFNKNRRRIIVSRLEKSYKIYEDFVSVFNINDISAMLAIPFMDKDELTDIFVAFRLKKANYTENLVMFYDEDADIIRTAIRELIMEINKESIKKQLEQSSVTDALTGINNRHGMISNILKQIEEMHESGITGMKYTVLYMDLDNFKYCNDNFGHDAGDAVLVAFSNMLNTVVENAGFVVRYGGDEFIVILPGREEDFGAQIAKKIFRNISYTRGFKKAIQSTNISKLEITNENSITCSIGIASGNVKEYNDLSIILRNADLALHIVKKKSKKDYLIWNEDLESKK
;
A
#
# COMPACT_ATOMS: atom_id res chain seq x y z
N MET A 1 37.20 -26.92 0.67
CA MET A 1 36.22 -27.22 1.76
C MET A 1 36.95 -27.79 2.98
N LYS A 2 36.61 -27.42 4.25
CA LYS A 2 37.18 -28.08 5.45
C LYS A 2 36.71 -29.55 5.53
N ASN A 3 37.51 -30.42 6.15
CA ASN A 3 37.22 -31.87 6.21
C ASN A 3 35.89 -32.19 6.92
N GLU A 4 35.49 -31.43 7.93
CA GLU A 4 34.24 -31.64 8.67
C GLU A 4 32.99 -31.41 7.81
N VAL A 5 32.95 -30.27 7.08
CA VAL A 5 31.89 -29.96 6.11
C VAL A 5 31.85 -31.03 5.01
N ARG A 6 33.03 -31.42 4.49
CA ARG A 6 33.14 -32.47 3.47
C ARG A 6 32.58 -33.81 3.99
N ASN A 7 32.96 -34.26 5.18
CA ASN A 7 32.47 -35.50 5.78
C ASN A 7 30.95 -35.45 6.02
N ARG A 8 30.42 -34.29 6.43
CA ARG A 8 28.97 -34.14 6.63
C ARG A 8 28.22 -34.23 5.29
N ILE A 9 28.68 -33.52 4.27
CA ILE A 9 28.11 -33.61 2.92
C ILE A 9 28.19 -35.04 2.38
N GLU A 10 29.33 -35.72 2.56
CA GLU A 10 29.50 -37.15 2.21
C GLU A 10 28.43 -38.01 2.90
N ASN A 11 28.20 -37.83 4.19
CA ASN A 11 27.20 -38.58 4.95
C ASN A 11 25.76 -38.29 4.50
N ILE A 12 25.42 -37.03 4.20
CA ILE A 12 24.07 -36.66 3.74
C ILE A 12 23.77 -37.25 2.36
N ILE A 13 24.73 -37.17 1.44
CA ILE A 13 24.59 -37.76 0.11
C ILE A 13 24.48 -39.28 0.22
N ALA A 14 25.35 -39.93 1.00
CA ALA A 14 25.28 -41.37 1.22
C ALA A 14 23.96 -41.79 1.88
N GLY A 15 23.51 -41.08 2.92
CA GLY A 15 22.26 -41.36 3.63
C GLY A 15 21.04 -41.24 2.73
N ALA A 16 20.98 -40.21 1.89
CA ALA A 16 19.88 -40.04 0.93
C ALA A 16 19.82 -41.15 -0.13
N MET A 17 20.97 -41.62 -0.63
CA MET A 17 21.02 -42.57 -1.75
C MET A 17 21.05 -44.04 -1.35
N LEU A 18 21.55 -44.36 -0.15
CA LEU A 18 21.78 -45.74 0.30
C LEU A 18 20.79 -46.22 1.37
N SER A 19 19.98 -45.33 1.95
CA SER A 19 18.94 -45.73 2.90
C SER A 19 17.63 -46.08 2.18
N ASP A 20 17.06 -47.23 2.52
CA ASP A 20 15.70 -47.62 2.09
C ASP A 20 14.60 -46.92 2.91
N ASP A 21 14.98 -46.20 3.98
CA ASP A 21 14.06 -45.56 4.93
C ASP A 21 13.80 -44.10 4.54
N SER A 22 12.62 -43.83 3.98
CA SER A 22 12.19 -42.50 3.48
C SER A 22 11.93 -41.44 4.58
N GLY A 23 12.36 -41.70 5.81
CA GLY A 23 11.98 -40.95 7.01
C GLY A 23 13.11 -40.33 7.83
N ASN A 24 14.39 -40.54 7.51
CA ASN A 24 15.49 -40.01 8.32
C ASN A 24 15.84 -38.56 7.93
N ASN A 25 16.05 -37.68 8.93
CA ASN A 25 16.58 -36.31 8.77
C ASN A 25 18.02 -36.28 8.17
N GLU A 26 18.58 -37.44 7.82
CA GLU A 26 19.93 -37.61 7.27
C GLU A 26 20.05 -37.28 5.78
N SER A 27 18.97 -36.83 5.12
CA SER A 27 18.99 -36.40 3.71
C SER A 27 19.02 -34.88 3.51
N ILE A 28 18.97 -34.10 4.59
CA ILE A 28 18.99 -32.63 4.55
C ILE A 28 20.06 -32.10 5.50
N THR A 29 20.77 -31.06 5.08
CA THR A 29 21.60 -30.25 6.00
C THR A 29 21.60 -28.79 5.59
N VAL A 30 21.47 -27.92 6.57
CA VAL A 30 21.54 -26.47 6.42
C VAL A 30 22.75 -25.95 7.18
N PHE A 31 23.72 -25.37 6.48
CA PHE A 31 24.87 -24.71 7.06
C PHE A 31 24.59 -23.23 7.29
N ARG A 32 24.58 -22.82 8.56
CA ARG A 32 24.56 -21.43 9.00
C ARG A 32 26.00 -20.96 9.19
N HIS A 33 26.41 -19.86 8.55
CA HIS A 33 27.77 -19.33 8.66
C HIS A 33 27.82 -17.81 8.67
N TYR A 34 28.96 -17.24 9.05
CA TYR A 34 29.25 -15.79 9.02
C TYR A 34 30.38 -15.54 8.02
N ASN A 35 30.07 -15.44 6.72
CA ASN A 35 31.03 -15.23 5.60
C ASN A 35 32.13 -16.30 5.34
N ASP A 36 32.27 -17.32 6.19
CA ASP A 36 33.44 -18.22 6.16
C ASP A 36 33.29 -19.52 5.36
N LEU A 37 32.08 -19.89 4.97
CA LEU A 37 31.83 -21.15 4.28
C LEU A 37 31.96 -21.00 2.76
N LYS A 38 32.83 -21.82 2.16
CA LYS A 38 32.96 -21.93 0.70
C LYS A 38 32.68 -23.36 0.26
N ILE A 39 31.51 -23.56 -0.36
CA ILE A 39 31.14 -24.80 -1.06
C ILE A 39 31.54 -24.63 -2.53
N ASN A 40 32.34 -25.55 -3.06
CA ASN A 40 32.78 -25.53 -4.46
C ASN A 40 32.20 -26.74 -5.20
N GLU A 41 31.63 -26.51 -6.38
CA GLU A 41 31.04 -27.53 -7.25
C GLU A 41 32.02 -28.68 -7.55
N ASN A 42 33.30 -28.37 -7.82
CA ASN A 42 34.32 -29.40 -8.08
C ASN A 42 34.58 -30.33 -6.89
N ASP A 43 34.49 -29.79 -5.66
CA ASP A 43 34.63 -30.61 -4.44
C ASP A 43 33.44 -31.58 -4.30
N LEU A 44 32.22 -31.13 -4.66
CA LEU A 44 31.01 -31.95 -4.63
C LEU A 44 31.04 -33.08 -5.67
N ILE A 45 31.48 -32.77 -6.90
CA ILE A 45 31.70 -33.78 -7.96
C ILE A 45 32.71 -34.84 -7.48
N GLY A 46 33.78 -34.41 -6.80
CA GLY A 46 34.76 -35.31 -6.20
C GLY A 46 34.16 -36.23 -5.12
N ILE A 47 33.27 -35.70 -4.27
CA ILE A 47 32.54 -36.46 -3.25
C ILE A 47 31.64 -37.52 -3.91
N ILE A 48 30.80 -37.12 -4.87
CA ILE A 48 29.87 -38.02 -5.57
C ILE A 48 30.66 -39.14 -6.29
N SER A 49 31.74 -38.77 -6.97
CA SER A 49 32.63 -39.73 -7.66
C SER A 49 33.29 -40.72 -6.69
N LYS A 50 33.70 -40.26 -5.50
CA LYS A 50 34.29 -41.10 -4.44
C LYS A 50 33.28 -42.08 -3.86
N LEU A 51 32.03 -41.66 -3.69
CA LEU A 51 30.94 -42.50 -3.19
C LEU A 51 30.44 -43.51 -4.23
N ASN A 52 30.81 -43.36 -5.51
CA ASN A 52 30.41 -44.21 -6.63
C ASN A 52 28.87 -44.35 -6.74
N LEU A 53 28.16 -43.23 -6.55
CA LEU A 53 26.71 -43.14 -6.61
C LEU A 53 26.24 -42.69 -7.98
N ASP A 54 25.15 -43.28 -8.47
CA ASP A 54 24.48 -42.87 -9.70
C ASP A 54 23.39 -41.84 -9.36
N CYS A 55 23.78 -40.56 -9.39
CA CYS A 55 22.89 -39.45 -9.08
C CYS A 55 23.21 -38.21 -9.94
N ASP A 56 22.18 -37.39 -10.16
CA ASP A 56 22.32 -36.07 -10.78
C ASP A 56 22.48 -34.99 -9.72
N MET A 57 23.25 -33.95 -10.04
CA MET A 57 23.48 -32.83 -9.14
C MET A 57 23.10 -31.51 -9.80
N VAL A 58 22.44 -30.65 -9.04
CA VAL A 58 22.31 -29.22 -9.34
C VAL A 58 23.02 -28.40 -8.25
N TYR A 59 23.90 -27.50 -8.68
CA TYR A 59 24.55 -26.52 -7.81
C TYR A 59 24.13 -25.12 -8.24
N LYS A 60 23.47 -24.38 -7.35
CA LYS A 60 23.10 -22.98 -7.56
C LYS A 60 23.69 -22.13 -6.46
N LYS A 61 24.54 -21.19 -6.86
CA LYS A 61 24.98 -20.09 -6.01
C LYS A 61 24.16 -18.85 -6.30
N PHE A 62 23.35 -18.42 -5.33
CA PHE A 62 22.52 -17.23 -5.48
C PHE A 62 23.36 -15.95 -5.35
N GLN A 63 22.99 -14.95 -6.13
CA GLN A 63 23.65 -13.65 -6.18
C GLN A 63 22.61 -12.55 -5.98
N LYS A 64 22.88 -11.58 -5.11
CA LYS A 64 21.97 -10.46 -4.81
C LYS A 64 21.60 -9.63 -6.05
N LYS A 65 22.50 -9.55 -7.05
CA LYS A 65 22.38 -8.68 -8.23
C LYS A 65 21.66 -9.30 -9.45
N ASN A 66 21.23 -10.56 -9.40
CA ASN A 66 20.60 -11.22 -10.54
C ASN A 66 19.11 -11.48 -10.29
N ILE A 67 18.28 -11.17 -11.30
CA ILE A 67 16.88 -11.60 -11.35
C ILE A 67 16.84 -12.98 -12.02
N ASP A 68 16.80 -14.05 -11.22
CA ASP A 68 16.46 -15.38 -11.73
C ASP A 68 14.93 -15.54 -11.84
N MET A 69 14.51 -16.51 -12.64
CA MET A 69 13.12 -16.92 -12.77
C MET A 69 12.58 -17.50 -11.46
N ALA A 70 11.26 -17.47 -11.27
CA ALA A 70 10.60 -18.14 -10.15
C ALA A 70 11.00 -19.62 -10.07
N PHE A 71 11.20 -20.12 -8.85
CA PHE A 71 11.61 -21.48 -8.54
C PHE A 71 12.99 -21.89 -9.11
N SER A 72 13.88 -20.96 -9.49
CA SER A 72 15.26 -21.33 -9.88
C SER A 72 16.01 -21.95 -8.68
N PRO A 73 16.80 -23.04 -8.86
CA PRO A 73 17.14 -23.70 -10.12
C PRO A 73 16.22 -24.88 -10.52
N PHE A 74 15.13 -25.10 -9.79
CA PHE A 74 14.36 -26.35 -9.86
C PHE A 74 13.67 -26.58 -11.20
N LEU A 75 13.07 -25.55 -11.81
CA LEU A 75 12.42 -25.70 -13.12
C LEU A 75 13.41 -26.11 -14.21
N GLU A 76 14.54 -25.41 -14.25
CA GLU A 76 15.63 -25.65 -15.21
C GLU A 76 16.14 -27.08 -15.07
N PHE A 77 16.42 -27.50 -13.85
CA PHE A 77 16.92 -28.83 -13.54
C PHE A 77 15.90 -29.94 -13.83
N ILE A 78 14.61 -29.74 -13.50
CA ILE A 78 13.55 -30.68 -13.87
C ILE A 78 13.51 -30.90 -15.39
N ARG A 79 13.68 -29.83 -16.18
CA ARG A 79 13.70 -29.93 -17.64
C ARG A 79 14.91 -30.72 -18.14
N GLU A 80 16.08 -30.52 -17.53
CA GLU A 80 17.28 -31.30 -17.84
C GLU A 80 17.08 -32.79 -17.54
N LEU A 81 16.57 -33.12 -16.35
CA LEU A 81 16.29 -34.50 -15.95
C LEU A 81 15.23 -35.16 -16.84
N TYR A 82 14.18 -34.42 -17.22
CA TYR A 82 13.19 -34.88 -18.18
C TYR A 82 13.81 -35.24 -19.53
N ASN A 83 14.65 -34.36 -20.08
CA ASN A 83 15.34 -34.61 -21.34
C ASN A 83 16.37 -35.74 -21.26
N LYS A 84 16.95 -35.96 -20.07
CA LYS A 84 17.94 -37.03 -19.86
C LYS A 84 17.29 -38.41 -19.78
N TYR A 85 16.16 -38.54 -19.07
CA TYR A 85 15.60 -39.84 -18.71
C TYR A 85 14.27 -40.20 -19.39
N TYR A 86 13.46 -39.20 -19.74
CA TYR A 86 12.06 -39.42 -20.08
C TYR A 86 11.69 -38.98 -21.51
N SER A 87 12.42 -38.05 -22.13
CA SER A 87 12.03 -37.48 -23.43
C SER A 87 11.95 -38.49 -24.58
N ASP A 88 12.70 -39.58 -24.50
CA ASP A 88 12.71 -40.64 -25.52
C ASP A 88 11.56 -41.66 -25.34
N THR A 89 11.02 -41.78 -24.12
CA THR A 89 10.04 -42.81 -23.75
C THR A 89 8.64 -42.25 -23.45
N MET A 90 8.55 -40.97 -23.11
CA MET A 90 7.33 -40.31 -22.68
C MET A 90 7.21 -38.91 -23.27
N THR A 91 5.97 -38.48 -23.52
CA THR A 91 5.71 -37.08 -23.87
C THR A 91 5.64 -36.22 -22.61
N PRO A 92 5.87 -34.89 -22.71
CA PRO A 92 5.80 -34.02 -21.54
C PRO A 92 4.42 -34.06 -20.87
N GLN A 93 3.34 -34.19 -21.64
CA GLN A 93 2.00 -34.35 -21.09
C GLN A 93 1.84 -35.62 -20.25
N LYS A 94 2.36 -36.75 -20.74
CA LYS A 94 2.27 -38.02 -20.02
C LYS A 94 3.10 -37.96 -18.73
N PHE A 95 4.32 -37.46 -18.81
CA PHE A 95 5.21 -37.26 -17.67
C PHE A 95 4.57 -36.39 -16.58
N ILE A 96 4.06 -35.21 -16.95
CA ILE A 96 3.39 -34.30 -16.01
C ILE A 96 2.14 -34.94 -15.37
N SER A 97 1.39 -35.76 -16.12
CA SER A 97 0.23 -36.47 -15.55
C SER A 97 0.63 -37.57 -14.56
N GLU A 98 1.71 -38.31 -14.84
CA GLU A 98 2.19 -39.39 -13.96
C GLU A 98 2.89 -38.84 -12.71
N ALA A 99 3.49 -37.65 -12.82
CA ALA A 99 4.05 -36.90 -11.70
C ALA A 99 3.01 -36.25 -10.79
N ASN A 100 1.71 -36.56 -10.95
CA ASN A 100 0.63 -36.04 -10.11
C ASN A 100 0.60 -34.50 -10.00
N VAL A 101 0.82 -33.82 -11.12
CA VAL A 101 0.74 -32.36 -11.21
C VAL A 101 -0.72 -31.92 -11.25
N TYR A 102 -1.02 -30.83 -10.55
CA TYR A 102 -2.36 -30.25 -10.54
C TYR A 102 -2.81 -29.85 -11.95
N LYS A 103 -4.00 -30.29 -12.36
CA LYS A 103 -4.41 -30.30 -13.77
C LYS A 103 -4.55 -28.90 -14.38
N VAL A 104 -4.96 -27.90 -13.58
CA VAL A 104 -5.10 -26.51 -14.04
C VAL A 104 -3.74 -25.92 -14.42
N VAL A 105 -2.70 -26.23 -13.65
CA VAL A 105 -1.34 -25.69 -13.83
C VAL A 105 -0.48 -26.53 -14.77
N ALA A 106 -0.90 -27.75 -15.10
CA ALA A 106 -0.14 -28.70 -15.92
C ALA A 106 0.34 -28.12 -17.26
N SER A 107 -0.45 -27.25 -17.88
CA SER A 107 -0.10 -26.61 -19.16
C SER A 107 1.22 -25.82 -19.10
N MET A 108 1.51 -25.18 -17.96
CA MET A 108 2.74 -24.41 -17.75
C MET A 108 3.96 -25.31 -17.77
N PHE A 109 3.94 -26.39 -16.99
CA PHE A 109 5.05 -27.33 -16.92
C PHE A 109 5.25 -28.06 -18.25
N VAL A 110 4.16 -28.45 -18.93
CA VAL A 110 4.24 -29.04 -20.28
C VAL A 110 4.88 -28.08 -21.28
N SER A 111 4.47 -26.81 -21.29
CA SER A 111 5.04 -25.79 -22.17
C SER A 111 6.52 -25.57 -21.85
N TYR A 112 6.87 -25.52 -20.57
CA TYR A 112 8.24 -25.32 -20.11
C TYR A 112 9.15 -26.47 -20.52
N LEU A 113 8.74 -27.73 -20.30
CA LEU A 113 9.52 -28.90 -20.70
C LEU A 113 9.80 -28.91 -22.22
N LYS A 114 8.79 -28.56 -23.03
CA LYS A 114 8.93 -28.52 -24.50
C LYS A 114 9.81 -27.38 -24.98
N ASN A 115 9.48 -26.16 -24.56
CA ASN A 115 9.94 -24.94 -25.24
C ASN A 115 10.81 -24.05 -24.34
N GLY A 116 10.85 -24.30 -23.03
CA GLY A 116 11.54 -23.46 -22.05
C GLY A 116 10.79 -22.18 -21.68
N THR A 117 9.52 -22.06 -22.05
CA THR A 117 8.69 -20.88 -21.78
C THR A 117 7.44 -21.28 -21.02
N ILE A 118 7.08 -20.51 -20.01
CA ILE A 118 5.82 -20.69 -19.28
C ILE A 118 4.67 -20.20 -20.19
N LYS A 119 3.67 -21.06 -20.38
CA LYS A 119 2.42 -20.69 -21.07
C LYS A 119 1.25 -21.41 -20.41
N ARG A 120 0.22 -20.63 -20.12
CA ARG A 120 -1.05 -21.12 -19.58
C ARG A 120 -2.08 -21.25 -20.69
N ASN A 121 -2.97 -22.24 -20.54
CA ASN A 121 -4.13 -22.37 -21.42
C ASN A 121 -5.33 -21.53 -20.97
N GLU A 122 -5.36 -21.16 -19.68
CA GLU A 122 -6.42 -20.40 -19.04
C GLU A 122 -5.82 -19.33 -18.12
N ASP A 123 -6.45 -18.16 -18.10
CA ASP A 123 -6.10 -17.07 -17.20
C ASP A 123 -6.45 -17.41 -15.73
N PHE A 124 -5.95 -16.60 -14.80
CA PHE A 124 -6.26 -16.76 -13.38
C PHE A 124 -7.63 -16.22 -13.03
N ILE A 125 -8.32 -16.95 -12.15
CA ILE A 125 -9.43 -16.41 -11.38
C ILE A 125 -8.85 -15.92 -10.06
N ILE A 126 -8.99 -14.63 -9.76
CA ILE A 126 -8.27 -14.03 -8.62
C ILE A 126 -8.70 -14.63 -7.28
N GLN A 127 -9.96 -15.05 -7.17
CA GLN A 127 -10.51 -15.77 -6.01
C GLN A 127 -9.92 -17.19 -5.83
N GLU A 128 -9.15 -17.71 -6.80
CA GLU A 128 -8.51 -19.04 -6.78
C GLU A 128 -6.99 -18.96 -6.65
N MET A 129 -6.38 -17.77 -6.81
CA MET A 129 -4.92 -17.59 -6.85
C MET A 129 -4.21 -18.17 -5.62
N PHE A 130 -4.76 -18.00 -4.41
CA PHE A 130 -4.13 -18.53 -3.20
C PHE A 130 -4.05 -20.06 -3.23
N TYR A 131 -5.16 -20.72 -3.58
CA TYR A 131 -5.21 -22.18 -3.70
C TYR A 131 -4.29 -22.67 -4.82
N GLU A 132 -4.33 -22.00 -5.98
CA GLU A 132 -3.50 -22.37 -7.12
C GLU A 132 -2.00 -22.20 -6.83
N LYS A 133 -1.58 -21.13 -6.14
CA LYS A 133 -0.18 -20.93 -5.69
C LYS A 133 0.32 -22.11 -4.86
N GLU A 134 -0.46 -22.57 -3.89
CA GLU A 134 -0.13 -23.76 -3.10
C GLU A 134 -0.05 -25.03 -3.97
N ARG A 135 -0.95 -25.18 -4.95
CA ARG A 135 -0.93 -26.32 -5.87
C ARG A 135 0.22 -26.28 -6.87
N ILE A 136 0.74 -25.10 -7.24
CA ILE A 136 1.98 -24.96 -8.04
C ILE A 136 3.17 -25.47 -7.23
N LEU A 137 3.29 -25.04 -5.97
CA LEU A 137 4.33 -25.51 -5.04
C LEU A 137 4.28 -27.04 -4.87
N GLU A 138 3.09 -27.57 -4.64
CA GLU A 138 2.89 -29.02 -4.51
C GLU A 138 3.20 -29.77 -5.80
N SER A 139 2.82 -29.24 -6.96
CA SER A 139 3.10 -29.85 -8.26
C SER A 139 4.59 -29.94 -8.54
N LEU A 140 5.35 -28.89 -8.22
CA LEU A 140 6.81 -28.91 -8.33
C LEU A 140 7.45 -29.96 -7.42
N ALA A 141 7.01 -30.04 -6.16
CA ALA A 141 7.47 -31.04 -5.22
C ALA A 141 7.12 -32.48 -5.68
N ASN A 142 5.92 -32.69 -6.24
CA ASN A 142 5.50 -33.97 -6.79
C ASN A 142 6.33 -34.39 -8.02
N ILE A 143 6.73 -33.45 -8.88
CA ILE A 143 7.63 -33.76 -10.01
C ILE A 143 9.00 -34.22 -9.51
N LEU A 144 9.57 -33.52 -8.53
CA LEU A 144 10.85 -33.91 -7.94
C LEU A 144 10.79 -35.29 -7.29
N GLU A 145 9.72 -35.58 -6.54
CA GLU A 145 9.50 -36.89 -5.93
C GLU A 145 9.29 -37.99 -6.96
N TYR A 146 8.57 -37.71 -8.05
CA TYR A 146 8.38 -38.68 -9.13
C TYR A 146 9.71 -39.06 -9.79
N ILE A 147 10.57 -38.08 -10.09
CA ILE A 147 11.91 -38.35 -10.63
C ILE A 147 12.77 -39.08 -9.61
N SER A 148 12.69 -38.68 -8.33
CA SER A 148 13.58 -39.21 -7.30
C SER A 148 13.29 -40.65 -6.88
N ARG A 149 12.14 -41.23 -7.25
CA ARG A 149 11.87 -42.67 -7.06
C ARG A 149 12.92 -43.54 -7.75
N ASP A 150 13.24 -43.18 -8.98
CA ASP A 150 14.13 -43.98 -9.84
C ASP A 150 15.56 -43.42 -9.88
N HIS A 151 15.73 -42.10 -9.72
CA HIS A 151 17.01 -41.41 -9.90
C HIS A 151 17.45 -40.65 -8.65
N GLY A 152 18.69 -40.84 -8.21
CA GLY A 152 19.24 -40.06 -7.10
C GLY A 152 19.44 -38.60 -7.48
N ILE A 153 19.05 -37.67 -6.60
CA ILE A 153 19.19 -36.22 -6.81
C ILE A 153 19.97 -35.56 -5.67
N VAL A 154 20.99 -34.76 -6.02
CA VAL A 154 21.73 -33.90 -5.10
C VAL A 154 21.45 -32.43 -5.43
N ILE A 155 20.88 -31.69 -4.49
CA ILE A 155 20.54 -30.27 -4.65
C ILE A 155 21.39 -29.46 -3.69
N VAL A 156 22.22 -28.57 -4.24
CA VAL A 156 23.08 -27.69 -3.46
C VAL A 156 22.73 -26.23 -3.71
N LEU A 157 22.27 -25.55 -2.67
CA LEU A 157 21.80 -24.16 -2.69
C LEU A 157 22.72 -23.30 -1.82
N ASP A 158 23.60 -22.53 -2.46
CA ASP A 158 24.60 -21.69 -1.81
C ASP A 158 24.19 -20.22 -1.81
N ASN A 159 24.50 -19.49 -0.73
CA ASN A 159 24.00 -18.14 -0.43
C ASN A 159 22.46 -18.07 -0.46
N PHE A 160 21.78 -19.03 0.15
CA PHE A 160 20.33 -19.23 0.00
C PHE A 160 19.47 -18.05 0.49
N ASN A 161 19.98 -17.24 1.41
CA ASN A 161 19.44 -15.94 1.81
C ASN A 161 19.15 -14.98 0.63
N ALA A 162 19.85 -15.12 -0.51
CA ALA A 162 19.62 -14.32 -1.72
C ALA A 162 18.56 -14.94 -2.67
N ALA A 163 18.10 -16.17 -2.44
CA ALA A 163 17.16 -16.87 -3.32
C ALA A 163 15.80 -16.17 -3.45
N GLN A 164 15.10 -16.46 -4.55
CA GLN A 164 13.71 -16.04 -4.80
C GLN A 164 12.77 -16.54 -3.70
N LEU A 165 11.70 -15.80 -3.43
CA LEU A 165 10.69 -16.19 -2.43
C LEU A 165 9.99 -17.49 -2.83
N SER A 166 9.75 -17.68 -4.12
CA SER A 166 9.19 -18.92 -4.69
C SER A 166 10.08 -20.13 -4.38
N THR A 167 11.41 -19.99 -4.55
CA THR A 167 12.41 -21.01 -4.22
C THR A 167 12.46 -21.30 -2.73
N ILE A 168 12.47 -20.26 -1.88
CA ILE A 168 12.42 -20.39 -0.41
C ILE A 168 11.16 -21.17 0.02
N SER A 169 10.01 -20.86 -0.59
CA SER A 169 8.73 -21.51 -0.29
C SER A 169 8.74 -22.99 -0.66
N LEU A 170 9.29 -23.35 -1.82
CA LEU A 170 9.41 -24.74 -2.26
C LEU A 170 10.34 -25.55 -1.34
N VAL A 171 11.50 -24.99 -1.00
CA VAL A 171 12.45 -25.62 -0.07
C VAL A 171 11.85 -25.83 1.31
N LYS A 172 11.14 -24.83 1.85
CA LYS A 172 10.40 -24.96 3.10
C LYS A 172 9.41 -26.12 3.04
N LYS A 173 8.68 -26.29 1.92
CA LYS A 173 7.74 -27.41 1.75
C LYS A 173 8.43 -28.77 1.75
N ILE A 174 9.57 -28.90 1.06
CA ILE A 174 10.38 -30.13 1.05
C ILE A 174 10.94 -30.45 2.46
N ILE A 175 11.39 -29.43 3.20
CA ILE A 175 11.86 -29.55 4.61
C ILE A 175 10.71 -29.82 5.58
N LYS A 176 9.46 -29.53 5.22
CA LYS A 176 8.31 -29.83 6.08
C LYS A 176 7.72 -31.20 5.85
N GLU A 177 7.72 -31.70 4.60
CA GLU A 177 7.01 -32.92 4.23
C GLU A 177 7.97 -34.04 3.82
N ASN A 178 8.16 -35.05 4.69
CA ASN A 178 9.09 -36.17 4.48
C ASN A 178 8.88 -36.93 3.16
N LYS A 179 7.63 -36.99 2.66
CA LYS A 179 7.27 -37.70 1.42
C LYS A 179 8.05 -37.21 0.20
N TYR A 180 8.59 -35.99 0.23
CA TYR A 180 9.36 -35.39 -0.87
C TYR A 180 10.87 -35.62 -0.78
N ARG A 181 11.38 -36.39 0.19
CA ARG A 181 12.83 -36.50 0.47
C ARG A 181 13.47 -37.80 0.01
N HIS A 182 12.69 -38.70 -0.57
CA HIS A 182 13.20 -40.01 -0.99
C HIS A 182 14.26 -39.85 -2.09
N LYS A 183 15.49 -40.34 -1.85
CA LYS A 183 16.66 -40.18 -2.74
C LYS A 183 16.97 -38.74 -3.16
N ILE A 184 16.63 -37.76 -2.31
CA ILE A 184 17.02 -36.36 -2.50
C ILE A 184 17.96 -35.96 -1.36
N ALA A 185 19.20 -35.61 -1.70
CA ALA A 185 20.13 -34.95 -0.78
C ALA A 185 20.00 -33.43 -0.96
N LEU A 186 19.52 -32.72 0.07
CA LEU A 186 19.38 -31.26 0.05
C LEU A 186 20.41 -30.59 0.97
N ILE A 187 21.31 -29.82 0.36
CA ILE A 187 22.39 -29.11 1.05
C ILE A 187 22.18 -27.61 0.84
N ILE A 188 22.02 -26.88 1.94
CA ILE A 188 21.77 -25.43 1.92
C ILE A 188 22.87 -24.73 2.70
N SER A 189 23.41 -23.64 2.18
CA SER A 189 24.23 -22.70 2.97
C SER A 189 23.62 -21.30 2.93
N TYR A 190 23.57 -20.65 4.08
CA TYR A 190 23.19 -19.24 4.17
C TYR A 190 24.09 -18.48 5.15
N ASN A 191 24.28 -17.21 4.82
CA ASN A 191 25.07 -16.29 5.62
C ASN A 191 24.16 -15.56 6.62
N GLU A 192 24.40 -15.73 7.91
CA GLU A 192 23.59 -15.12 8.98
C GLU A 192 23.69 -13.59 8.97
N SER A 193 24.86 -13.05 8.59
CA SER A 193 25.07 -11.60 8.48
C SER A 193 24.32 -10.96 7.30
N TYR A 194 23.64 -11.74 6.46
CA TYR A 194 22.96 -11.21 5.30
C TYR A 194 21.60 -10.59 5.64
N ILE A 195 21.38 -9.37 5.18
CA ILE A 195 20.10 -8.66 5.35
C ILE A 195 19.06 -9.23 4.40
N ILE A 196 18.05 -9.89 4.97
CA ILE A 196 16.92 -10.44 4.20
C ILE A 196 15.97 -9.31 3.79
N SER A 197 15.74 -9.20 2.48
CA SER A 197 14.78 -8.25 1.90
C SER A 197 13.40 -8.41 2.53
N LYS A 198 12.75 -7.29 2.86
CA LYS A 198 11.49 -7.24 3.63
C LYS A 198 10.38 -8.15 3.10
N TYR A 199 10.19 -8.25 1.78
CA TYR A 199 9.14 -9.07 1.18
C TYR A 199 9.33 -10.58 1.41
N LYS A 200 10.54 -11.04 1.74
CA LYS A 200 10.85 -12.44 2.05
C LYS A 200 10.77 -12.77 3.54
N LYS A 201 10.88 -11.76 4.40
CA LYS A 201 11.19 -11.92 5.83
C LYS A 201 10.26 -12.89 6.56
N SER A 202 8.94 -12.75 6.37
CA SER A 202 7.95 -13.65 6.99
C SER A 202 8.14 -15.12 6.62
N VAL A 203 8.36 -15.41 5.34
CA VAL A 203 8.57 -16.79 4.86
C VAL A 203 9.94 -17.30 5.28
N TRP A 204 10.96 -16.43 5.30
CA TRP A 204 12.30 -16.75 5.78
C TRP A 204 12.31 -17.12 7.27
N ASP A 205 11.71 -16.29 8.12
CA ASP A 205 11.59 -16.56 9.56
C ASP A 205 10.85 -17.88 9.80
N SER A 206 9.77 -18.11 9.05
CA SER A 206 9.04 -19.38 9.11
C SER A 206 9.85 -20.57 8.60
N LEU A 207 10.73 -20.40 7.62
CA LEU A 207 11.67 -21.44 7.19
C LEU A 207 12.68 -21.75 8.31
N LEU A 208 13.21 -20.74 9.00
CA LEU A 208 14.12 -20.93 10.13
C LEU A 208 13.44 -21.70 11.28
N ASP A 209 12.15 -21.47 11.52
CA ASP A 209 11.38 -22.24 12.49
C ASP A 209 11.27 -23.72 12.08
N GLU A 210 10.96 -24.03 10.82
CA GLU A 210 10.93 -25.41 10.33
C GLU A 210 12.33 -26.06 10.43
N ILE A 211 13.39 -25.33 10.07
CA ILE A 211 14.77 -25.80 10.19
C ILE A 211 15.13 -26.17 11.65
N ARG A 212 14.66 -25.39 12.62
CA ARG A 212 14.82 -25.67 14.06
C ARG A 212 14.00 -26.88 14.50
N ILE A 213 12.73 -26.97 14.07
CA ILE A 213 11.82 -28.07 14.44
C ILE A 213 12.37 -29.42 13.96
N TYR A 214 12.96 -29.48 12.76
CA TYR A 214 13.50 -30.71 12.20
C TYR A 214 14.98 -30.95 12.54
N GLU A 215 15.62 -30.07 13.32
CA GLU A 215 17.03 -30.19 13.74
C GLU A 215 18.01 -30.41 12.57
N VAL A 216 17.78 -29.73 11.44
CA VAL A 216 18.60 -29.88 10.22
C VAL A 216 19.69 -28.82 10.07
N ALA A 217 19.77 -27.85 10.99
CA ALA A 217 20.79 -26.80 10.99
C ALA A 217 22.11 -27.23 11.65
N ILE A 218 23.21 -26.75 11.08
CA ILE A 218 24.56 -26.86 11.64
C ILE A 218 25.15 -25.46 11.67
N GLU A 219 25.61 -25.05 12.84
CA GLU A 219 26.38 -23.82 13.02
C GLU A 219 27.82 -24.07 12.61
N TYR A 220 28.26 -23.36 11.57
CA TYR A 220 29.64 -23.37 11.11
C TYR A 220 30.35 -22.13 11.66
N ASP A 221 30.90 -22.28 12.86
CA ASP A 221 31.71 -21.26 13.52
C ASP A 221 33.20 -21.57 13.31
N THR A 222 33.97 -20.59 12.85
CA THR A 222 35.44 -20.68 12.79
C THR A 222 36.09 -20.30 14.13
N THR A 223 35.31 -19.84 15.11
CA THR A 223 35.79 -19.31 16.37
C THR A 223 35.45 -20.19 17.57
N TYR A 224 36.17 -21.29 17.78
CA TYR A 224 36.38 -21.83 19.13
C TYR A 224 37.79 -22.41 19.28
N ASP A 225 38.70 -21.56 19.77
CA ASP A 225 39.58 -21.91 20.89
C ASP A 225 39.12 -21.00 22.04
N PHE A 226 38.04 -21.41 22.72
CA PHE A 226 37.54 -20.74 23.93
C PHE A 226 37.37 -21.79 25.04
N ASP A 227 38.45 -22.49 25.33
CA ASP A 227 38.69 -23.06 26.65
C ASP A 227 39.58 -22.06 27.43
N GLU A 228 39.02 -20.89 27.79
CA GLU A 228 39.38 -20.15 28.99
C GLU A 228 38.52 -18.87 29.13
N ILE A 229 37.89 -18.74 30.30
CA ILE A 229 37.26 -17.53 30.87
C ILE A 229 35.76 -17.32 30.57
N GLY A 230 34.94 -17.90 31.46
CA GLY A 230 33.99 -17.19 32.30
C GLY A 230 33.09 -16.10 31.70
N ILE A 231 31.80 -16.42 31.60
CA ILE A 231 30.61 -15.56 31.70
C ILE A 231 30.93 -14.07 31.93
N GLN A 232 30.68 -13.24 30.91
CA GLN A 232 29.98 -11.95 31.10
C GLN A 232 29.40 -11.45 29.77
N ASN A 233 28.09 -11.19 29.80
CA ASN A 233 27.43 -10.26 28.89
C ASN A 233 28.17 -8.92 28.92
N ASP A 234 28.54 -8.39 27.75
CA ASP A 234 28.30 -7.00 27.34
C ASP A 234 29.01 -6.71 26.02
N ASN A 235 28.29 -6.02 25.13
CA ASN A 235 28.78 -5.09 24.10
C ASN A 235 30.04 -5.50 23.33
N LEU A 236 29.85 -6.10 22.15
CA LEU A 236 30.85 -6.01 21.08
C LEU A 236 30.30 -5.08 19.98
N SER A 237 30.95 -3.94 19.89
CA SER A 237 30.81 -2.86 18.93
C SER A 237 30.97 -3.36 17.49
N ALA A 238 29.99 -3.00 16.67
CA ALA A 238 29.93 -3.24 15.23
C ALA A 238 30.67 -2.14 14.45
N ASP A 239 31.91 -1.82 14.82
CA ASP A 239 32.61 -0.64 14.27
C ASP A 239 33.63 -0.97 13.15
N GLU A 240 33.66 -2.20 12.62
CA GLU A 240 34.50 -2.54 11.45
C GLU A 240 33.81 -3.50 10.46
N ALA A 241 32.51 -3.33 10.24
CA ALA A 241 31.83 -3.83 9.04
C ALA A 241 31.59 -2.64 8.11
N ASP A 242 32.16 -2.68 6.91
CA ASP A 242 32.07 -1.68 5.82
C ASP A 242 30.89 -0.70 5.95
N GLU A 243 31.17 0.53 6.44
CA GLU A 243 30.25 1.67 6.55
C GLU A 243 29.81 2.27 5.19
N ASN A 244 29.67 1.45 4.14
CA ASN A 244 29.20 1.89 2.82
C ASN A 244 28.02 1.07 2.26
N ASP A 245 27.40 0.18 3.04
CA ASP A 245 26.33 -0.72 2.54
C ASP A 245 24.97 -0.52 3.26
N GLU A 246 24.76 0.61 3.95
CA GLU A 246 23.49 0.97 4.60
C GLU A 246 22.56 1.86 3.75
N SER A 247 22.87 2.09 2.48
CA SER A 247 21.85 2.40 1.47
C SER A 247 21.59 1.14 0.66
N ASP A 248 20.32 0.81 0.43
CA ASP A 248 19.96 0.03 -0.77
C ASP A 248 20.31 0.91 -1.99
N ASP A 249 21.60 1.07 -2.29
CA ASP A 249 22.09 1.79 -3.46
C ASP A 249 21.54 1.06 -4.70
N TYR A 250 20.42 1.58 -5.19
CA TYR A 250 19.71 1.15 -6.40
C TYR A 250 20.63 1.09 -7.62
N ASP A 251 21.75 1.84 -7.61
CA ASP A 251 22.73 1.97 -8.68
C ASP A 251 23.44 0.65 -9.06
N GLY A 252 23.35 -0.39 -8.23
CA GLY A 252 23.99 -1.69 -8.51
C GLY A 252 23.09 -2.79 -9.08
N TYR A 253 21.77 -2.61 -9.16
CA TYR A 253 20.80 -3.70 -9.37
C TYR A 253 20.44 -4.01 -10.82
N ILE A 254 20.50 -3.03 -11.72
CA ILE A 254 19.95 -3.17 -13.08
C ILE A 254 20.87 -2.49 -14.09
N GLU A 255 21.37 -3.28 -15.03
CA GLU A 255 21.97 -2.74 -16.26
C GLU A 255 20.83 -2.45 -17.24
N LYS A 256 20.84 -1.28 -17.87
CA LYS A 256 19.83 -0.87 -18.86
C LYS A 256 19.64 -1.93 -19.95
N GLU A 257 20.72 -2.62 -20.33
CA GLU A 257 20.75 -3.69 -21.32
C GLU A 257 19.97 -4.93 -20.87
N LYS A 258 19.91 -5.22 -19.56
CA LYS A 258 19.28 -6.42 -18.98
C LYS A 258 17.76 -6.31 -18.82
N ILE A 259 17.18 -5.10 -18.79
CA ILE A 259 15.73 -4.89 -18.62
C ILE A 259 14.91 -5.68 -19.66
N LYS A 260 15.41 -5.74 -20.90
CA LYS A 260 14.76 -6.51 -21.98
C LYS A 260 14.71 -8.01 -21.70
N GLU A 261 15.72 -8.54 -21.00
CA GLU A 261 15.82 -9.95 -20.61
C GLU A 261 15.07 -10.24 -19.29
N ASP A 262 15.01 -9.27 -18.38
CA ASP A 262 14.39 -9.44 -17.06
C ASP A 262 12.86 -9.31 -17.08
N LEU A 263 12.29 -8.40 -17.89
CA LEU A 263 10.83 -8.25 -17.98
C LEU A 263 10.10 -9.54 -18.39
N PRO A 264 10.62 -10.37 -19.33
CA PRO A 264 10.09 -11.71 -19.57
C PRO A 264 10.13 -12.64 -18.36
N LYS A 265 11.24 -12.69 -17.60
CA LYS A 265 11.33 -13.53 -16.40
C LYS A 265 10.31 -13.14 -15.34
N ILE A 266 10.07 -11.84 -15.19
CA ILE A 266 9.04 -11.31 -14.28
C ILE A 266 7.63 -11.64 -14.77
N ALA A 267 7.39 -11.63 -16.08
CA ALA A 267 6.12 -12.11 -16.63
C ALA A 267 5.91 -13.60 -16.30
N ASP A 268 6.95 -14.43 -16.42
CA ASP A 268 6.91 -15.84 -16.02
C ASP A 268 6.66 -15.98 -14.49
N MET A 269 7.20 -15.09 -13.65
CA MET A 269 6.90 -15.05 -12.21
C MET A 269 5.40 -14.83 -11.96
N ILE A 270 4.78 -13.91 -12.69
CA ILE A 270 3.33 -13.65 -12.58
C ILE A 270 2.54 -14.89 -13.00
N ASP A 271 2.92 -15.53 -14.12
CA ASP A 271 2.27 -16.76 -14.60
C ASP A 271 2.46 -17.94 -13.64
N LEU A 272 3.52 -17.93 -12.83
CA LEU A 272 3.78 -18.92 -11.78
C LEU A 272 3.21 -18.52 -10.41
N LEU A 273 2.41 -17.44 -10.34
CA LEU A 273 1.85 -16.88 -9.12
C LEU A 273 2.89 -16.52 -8.05
N ALA A 274 4.11 -16.22 -8.47
CA ALA A 274 5.16 -15.64 -7.64
C ALA A 274 5.00 -14.10 -7.57
N VAL A 275 3.81 -13.69 -7.11
CA VAL A 275 3.32 -12.31 -7.18
C VAL A 275 4.16 -11.36 -6.33
N GLU A 276 4.59 -11.78 -5.14
CA GLU A 276 5.33 -10.93 -4.21
C GLU A 276 6.74 -10.58 -4.72
N GLU A 277 7.43 -11.52 -5.36
CA GLU A 277 8.74 -11.26 -5.96
C GLU A 277 8.62 -10.50 -7.29
N ALA A 278 7.58 -10.76 -8.08
CA ALA A 278 7.29 -9.96 -9.26
C ALA A 278 7.01 -8.48 -8.91
N ASP A 279 6.20 -8.22 -7.87
CA ASP A 279 5.94 -6.87 -7.35
C ASP A 279 7.25 -6.20 -6.90
N TYR A 280 8.09 -6.92 -6.16
CA TYR A 280 9.40 -6.42 -5.73
C TYR A 280 10.28 -5.99 -6.91
N TYR A 281 10.54 -6.89 -7.87
CA TYR A 281 11.44 -6.58 -9.00
C TYR A 281 10.85 -5.54 -9.97
N LEU A 282 9.54 -5.54 -10.20
CA LEU A 282 8.90 -4.50 -11.03
C LEU A 282 9.05 -3.11 -10.43
N ASN A 283 8.93 -2.98 -9.10
CA ASN A 283 9.12 -1.70 -8.43
C ASN A 283 10.58 -1.22 -8.50
N ILE A 284 11.57 -2.13 -8.45
CA ILE A 284 12.99 -1.78 -8.68
C ILE A 284 13.21 -1.31 -10.12
N ILE A 285 12.74 -2.07 -11.12
CA ILE A 285 12.85 -1.66 -12.54
C ILE A 285 12.13 -0.33 -12.77
N ARG A 286 10.96 -0.14 -12.17
CA ARG A 286 10.24 1.14 -12.26
C ARG A 286 11.05 2.28 -11.69
N GLY A 287 11.59 2.16 -10.48
CA GLY A 287 12.41 3.22 -9.89
C GLY A 287 13.62 3.56 -10.77
N PHE A 288 14.31 2.53 -11.27
CA PHE A 288 15.41 2.72 -12.21
C PHE A 288 15.00 3.41 -13.53
N VAL A 289 13.79 3.18 -14.05
CA VAL A 289 13.33 3.76 -15.32
C VAL A 289 12.71 5.15 -15.14
N GLU A 290 11.87 5.33 -14.12
CA GLU A 290 11.09 6.55 -13.88
C GLU A 290 11.87 7.55 -13.02
N ASP A 291 12.47 7.12 -11.91
CA ASP A 291 13.11 8.03 -10.95
C ASP A 291 14.46 8.52 -11.49
N ASN A 292 15.21 7.65 -12.18
CA ASN A 292 16.51 8.00 -12.79
C ASN A 292 16.40 8.50 -14.24
N ASN A 293 15.18 8.74 -14.74
CA ASN A 293 14.91 9.23 -16.10
C ASN A 293 15.60 8.42 -17.23
N ILE A 294 15.79 7.12 -17.02
CA ILE A 294 16.54 6.28 -17.94
C ILE A 294 15.72 5.99 -19.20
N ASN A 295 16.30 6.38 -20.34
CA ASN A 295 15.67 6.17 -21.64
C ASN A 295 15.77 4.69 -22.05
N ILE A 296 14.69 3.94 -21.88
CA ILE A 296 14.50 2.60 -22.41
C ILE A 296 13.62 2.64 -23.66
N HIS A 297 13.69 1.59 -24.48
CA HIS A 297 12.83 1.47 -25.65
C HIS A 297 11.33 1.52 -25.26
N GLU A 298 10.53 2.15 -26.11
CA GLU A 298 9.10 2.39 -25.86
C GLU A 298 8.32 1.08 -25.59
N ARG A 299 8.67 -0.01 -26.27
CA ARG A 299 8.02 -1.32 -26.09
C ARG A 299 8.26 -1.91 -24.71
N GLU A 300 9.48 -1.82 -24.21
CA GLU A 300 9.89 -2.29 -22.89
C GLU A 300 9.20 -1.45 -21.80
N ARG A 301 9.04 -0.13 -22.03
CA ARG A 301 8.30 0.75 -21.12
C ARG A 301 6.81 0.44 -21.08
N ILE A 302 6.18 0.21 -22.23
CA ILE A 302 4.78 -0.23 -22.32
C ILE A 302 4.60 -1.58 -21.61
N ARG A 303 5.52 -2.53 -21.83
CA ARG A 303 5.49 -3.85 -21.16
C ARG A 303 5.64 -3.72 -19.64
N LEU A 304 6.54 -2.86 -19.16
CA LEU A 304 6.68 -2.57 -17.73
C LEU A 304 5.36 -2.07 -17.12
N TYR A 305 4.70 -1.10 -17.76
CA TYR A 305 3.41 -0.60 -17.28
C TYR A 305 2.30 -1.66 -17.31
N TYR A 306 2.25 -2.50 -18.34
CA TYR A 306 1.32 -3.62 -18.38
C TYR A 306 1.51 -4.58 -17.18
N LEU A 307 2.75 -5.01 -16.93
CA LEU A 307 3.04 -5.92 -15.82
C LEU A 307 2.77 -5.27 -14.45
N LEU A 308 3.08 -3.98 -14.30
CA LEU A 308 2.70 -3.21 -13.11
C LEU A 308 1.18 -3.14 -12.96
N SER A 309 0.41 -2.98 -14.03
CA SER A 309 -1.05 -2.98 -13.95
C SER A 309 -1.62 -4.31 -13.49
N LEU A 310 -1.08 -5.43 -14.01
CA LEU A 310 -1.49 -6.78 -13.58
C LEU A 310 -1.15 -7.03 -12.11
N ILE A 311 0.10 -6.78 -11.69
CA ILE A 311 0.54 -7.08 -10.33
C ILE A 311 -0.23 -6.26 -9.29
N ASN A 312 -0.51 -4.99 -9.60
CA ASN A 312 -1.29 -4.13 -8.72
C ASN A 312 -2.77 -4.59 -8.66
N SER A 313 -3.34 -5.09 -9.75
CA SER A 313 -4.68 -5.70 -9.73
C SER A 313 -4.71 -6.96 -8.87
N TYR A 314 -3.68 -7.82 -9.00
CA TYR A 314 -3.56 -9.06 -8.24
C TYR A 314 -3.30 -8.86 -6.74
N THR A 315 -2.66 -7.76 -6.36
CA THR A 315 -2.34 -7.43 -4.96
C THR A 315 -3.35 -6.48 -4.31
N GLY A 316 -4.45 -6.14 -5.00
CA GLY A 316 -5.52 -5.26 -4.48
C GLY A 316 -5.13 -3.77 -4.42
N LYS A 317 -4.09 -3.37 -5.17
CA LYS A 317 -3.61 -1.98 -5.32
C LYS A 317 -4.27 -1.33 -6.55
N ASP A 318 -5.59 -1.38 -6.61
CA ASP A 318 -6.42 -1.02 -7.77
C ASP A 318 -6.07 0.32 -8.45
N LYS A 319 -5.72 1.34 -7.66
CA LYS A 319 -5.39 2.68 -8.15
C LYS A 319 -4.09 2.70 -8.92
N LEU A 320 -3.08 1.98 -8.45
CA LEU A 320 -1.84 1.81 -9.18
C LEU A 320 -2.07 1.06 -10.47
N ALA A 321 -2.94 0.04 -10.41
CA ALA A 321 -3.31 -0.69 -11.62
C ALA A 321 -3.90 0.26 -12.67
N TYR A 322 -4.83 1.14 -12.26
CA TYR A 322 -5.39 2.17 -13.13
C TYR A 322 -4.35 3.17 -13.62
N LEU A 323 -3.50 3.70 -12.73
CA LEU A 323 -2.45 4.65 -13.07
C LEU A 323 -1.54 4.10 -14.16
N TYR A 324 -1.01 2.89 -13.98
CA TYR A 324 -0.12 2.28 -14.96
C TYR A 324 -0.86 1.90 -16.25
N CYS A 325 -2.15 1.55 -16.18
CA CYS A 325 -2.99 1.34 -17.36
C CYS A 325 -3.12 2.63 -18.16
N SER A 326 -3.37 3.77 -17.49
CA SER A 326 -3.46 5.08 -18.13
C SER A 326 -2.12 5.55 -18.70
N LYS A 327 -1.01 5.38 -17.95
CA LYS A 327 0.35 5.64 -18.44
C LYS A 327 0.63 4.84 -19.71
N MET A 328 0.23 3.57 -19.75
CA MET A 328 0.38 2.72 -20.92
C MET A 328 -0.45 3.22 -22.11
N TYR A 329 -1.73 3.54 -21.90
CA TYR A 329 -2.64 3.99 -22.97
C TYR A 329 -2.23 5.32 -23.63
N ASN A 330 -1.48 6.17 -22.91
CA ASN A 330 -0.99 7.44 -23.42
C ASN A 330 0.05 7.28 -24.56
N TYR A 331 0.64 6.10 -24.73
CA TYR A 331 1.58 5.85 -25.83
C TYR A 331 0.83 5.65 -27.16
N PRO A 332 1.10 6.45 -28.20
CA PRO A 332 0.43 6.33 -29.50
C PRO A 332 0.57 4.95 -30.14
N MET A 333 1.66 4.23 -29.85
CA MET A 333 1.90 2.88 -30.35
C MET A 333 0.85 1.88 -29.84
N VAL A 334 0.34 2.05 -28.62
CA VAL A 334 -0.67 1.17 -28.03
C VAL A 334 -1.94 1.19 -28.87
N LYS A 335 -2.42 2.38 -29.25
CA LYS A 335 -3.63 2.57 -30.06
C LYS A 335 -3.51 2.03 -31.49
N LYS A 336 -2.29 1.78 -31.97
CA LYS A 336 -2.01 1.30 -33.33
C LYS A 336 -1.65 -0.18 -33.40
N ASN A 337 -1.40 -0.83 -32.25
CA ASN A 337 -0.95 -2.21 -32.19
C ASN A 337 -1.98 -3.07 -31.43
N ASN A 338 -2.63 -3.99 -32.13
CA ASN A 338 -3.67 -4.83 -31.56
C ASN A 338 -3.20 -5.71 -30.37
N ASN A 339 -1.92 -6.03 -30.23
CA ASN A 339 -1.43 -6.76 -29.05
C ASN A 339 -1.37 -5.83 -27.83
N LEU A 340 -0.77 -4.66 -27.99
CA LEU A 340 -0.64 -3.68 -26.90
C LEU A 340 -2.00 -3.11 -26.49
N LEU A 341 -2.91 -2.90 -27.46
CA LEU A 341 -4.26 -2.45 -27.17
C LEU A 341 -5.07 -3.53 -26.43
N PHE A 342 -4.83 -4.81 -26.71
CA PHE A 342 -5.43 -5.90 -25.95
C PHE A 342 -4.90 -5.91 -24.52
N ASP A 343 -3.58 -5.80 -24.35
CA ASP A 343 -2.94 -5.73 -23.02
C ASP A 343 -3.56 -4.58 -22.18
N TYR A 344 -3.89 -3.46 -22.81
CA TYR A 344 -4.61 -2.34 -22.19
C TYR A 344 -6.00 -2.73 -21.71
N TYR A 345 -6.85 -3.21 -22.62
CA TYR A 345 -8.21 -3.58 -22.27
C TYR A 345 -8.22 -4.68 -21.20
N TYR A 346 -7.37 -5.69 -21.35
CA TYR A 346 -7.26 -6.77 -20.39
C TYR A 346 -6.92 -6.27 -18.99
N ALA A 347 -5.84 -5.48 -18.84
CA ALA A 347 -5.43 -4.95 -17.55
C ALA A 347 -6.46 -3.96 -16.97
N ARG A 348 -7.10 -3.14 -17.82
CA ARG A 348 -8.15 -2.21 -17.41
C ARG A 348 -9.38 -2.93 -16.86
N ILE A 349 -9.91 -3.89 -17.61
CA ILE A 349 -11.09 -4.69 -17.26
C ILE A 349 -10.83 -5.51 -15.99
N LEU A 350 -9.65 -6.15 -15.90
CA LEU A 350 -9.27 -6.90 -14.71
C LEU A 350 -9.20 -6.01 -13.47
N GLY A 351 -8.61 -4.81 -13.60
CA GLY A 351 -8.57 -3.80 -12.54
C GLY A 351 -9.97 -3.32 -12.14
N ASP A 352 -10.88 -3.14 -13.10
CA ASP A 352 -12.27 -2.75 -12.82
C ASP A 352 -13.03 -3.85 -12.06
N ILE A 353 -12.89 -5.11 -12.48
CA ILE A 353 -13.48 -6.27 -11.77
C ILE A 353 -12.92 -6.35 -10.34
N LYS A 354 -11.62 -6.12 -10.15
CA LYS A 354 -10.99 -6.11 -8.82
C LYS A 354 -11.47 -4.95 -7.94
N SER A 355 -11.67 -3.79 -8.54
CA SER A 355 -12.12 -2.58 -7.85
C SER A 355 -13.60 -2.60 -7.49
N GLY A 356 -14.34 -3.62 -7.94
CA GLY A 356 -15.78 -3.70 -7.79
C GLY A 356 -16.57 -2.79 -8.73
N GLN A 357 -16.05 -2.56 -9.94
CA GLN A 357 -16.62 -1.64 -10.94
C GLN A 357 -17.19 -2.40 -12.15
N SER A 358 -18.06 -3.39 -11.91
CA SER A 358 -18.64 -4.26 -12.93
C SER A 358 -19.18 -3.49 -14.15
N ASN A 359 -19.87 -2.38 -13.93
CA ASN A 359 -20.47 -1.59 -15.02
C ASN A 359 -19.39 -0.97 -15.92
N MET A 360 -18.30 -0.47 -15.33
CA MET A 360 -17.16 0.05 -16.10
C MET A 360 -16.47 -1.07 -16.87
N SER A 361 -16.27 -2.24 -16.25
CA SER A 361 -15.68 -3.38 -16.95
C SER A 361 -16.51 -3.83 -18.16
N LEU A 362 -17.85 -3.86 -18.05
CA LEU A 362 -18.75 -4.22 -19.16
C LEU A 362 -18.69 -3.19 -20.29
N MET A 363 -18.64 -1.89 -19.97
CA MET A 363 -18.44 -0.84 -20.98
C MET A 363 -17.09 -0.99 -21.71
N GLN A 364 -16.01 -1.31 -20.99
CA GLN A 364 -14.70 -1.54 -21.59
C GLN A 364 -14.68 -2.81 -22.46
N LEU A 365 -15.43 -3.84 -22.09
CA LEU A 365 -15.60 -5.05 -22.88
C LEU A 365 -16.33 -4.78 -24.20
N GLU A 366 -17.41 -3.99 -24.18
CA GLU A 366 -18.12 -3.58 -25.40
C GLU A 366 -17.20 -2.84 -26.38
N GLU A 367 -16.37 -1.92 -25.87
CA GLU A 367 -15.35 -1.25 -26.70
C GLU A 367 -14.33 -2.24 -27.28
N ALA A 368 -13.84 -3.16 -26.46
CA ALA A 368 -12.85 -4.16 -26.87
C ALA A 368 -13.41 -5.10 -27.95
N TYR A 369 -14.68 -5.50 -27.88
CA TYR A 369 -15.33 -6.36 -28.87
C TYR A 369 -15.55 -5.70 -30.24
N ASN A 370 -15.55 -4.37 -30.32
CA ASN A 370 -15.54 -3.67 -31.61
C ASN A 370 -14.20 -3.82 -32.36
N ILE A 371 -13.14 -4.25 -31.67
CA ILE A 371 -11.77 -4.33 -32.20
C ILE A 371 -11.30 -5.78 -32.30
N PHE A 372 -11.59 -6.58 -31.27
CA PHE A 372 -11.20 -7.98 -31.19
C PHE A 372 -12.40 -8.85 -31.52
N ASP A 373 -12.29 -9.61 -32.60
CA ASP A 373 -13.31 -10.57 -33.02
C ASP A 373 -12.76 -12.01 -33.00
N ILE A 374 -13.68 -12.97 -33.01
CA ILE A 374 -13.35 -14.39 -32.90
C ILE A 374 -12.64 -14.94 -34.15
N GLU A 375 -12.84 -14.35 -35.33
CA GLU A 375 -12.27 -14.81 -36.60
C GLU A 375 -10.80 -14.38 -36.72
N ASN A 376 -10.49 -13.14 -36.35
CA ASN A 376 -9.16 -12.54 -36.51
C ASN A 376 -8.32 -12.58 -35.23
N HIS A 377 -8.93 -12.63 -34.05
CA HIS A 377 -8.25 -12.50 -32.76
C HIS A 377 -8.72 -13.53 -31.72
N LYS A 378 -8.97 -14.76 -32.17
CA LYS A 378 -9.51 -15.86 -31.35
C LYS A 378 -9.03 -15.89 -29.89
N ASP A 379 -7.72 -16.00 -29.64
CA ASP A 379 -7.19 -16.17 -28.27
C ASP A 379 -7.50 -14.96 -27.37
N LYS A 380 -7.43 -13.75 -27.91
CA LYS A 380 -7.76 -12.51 -27.20
C LYS A 380 -9.24 -12.41 -26.92
N PHE A 381 -10.07 -12.74 -27.90
CA PHE A 381 -11.51 -12.73 -27.76
C PHE A 381 -11.98 -13.69 -26.66
N VAL A 382 -11.41 -14.90 -26.62
CA VAL A 382 -11.71 -15.88 -25.56
C VAL A 382 -11.35 -15.33 -24.18
N ARG A 383 -10.18 -14.71 -24.02
CA ARG A 383 -9.76 -14.11 -22.75
C ARG A 383 -10.68 -12.97 -22.30
N LEU A 384 -11.09 -12.09 -23.21
CA LEU A 384 -12.07 -11.03 -22.92
C LEU A 384 -13.42 -11.61 -22.50
N LYS A 385 -13.89 -12.68 -23.17
CA LYS A 385 -15.12 -13.39 -22.80
C LYS A 385 -15.05 -14.02 -21.41
N MET A 386 -13.88 -14.50 -21.00
CA MET A 386 -13.70 -15.01 -19.64
C MET A 386 -13.78 -13.87 -18.60
N LEU A 387 -13.19 -12.70 -18.89
CA LEU A 387 -13.36 -11.51 -18.05
C LEU A 387 -14.81 -11.02 -18.00
N GLU A 388 -15.56 -11.11 -19.10
CA GLU A 388 -17.00 -10.78 -19.13
C GLU A 388 -17.80 -11.65 -18.16
N GLY A 389 -17.58 -12.97 -18.18
CA GLY A 389 -18.20 -13.87 -17.21
C GLY A 389 -17.90 -13.47 -15.76
N LEU A 390 -16.64 -13.16 -15.46
CA LEU A 390 -16.22 -12.68 -14.13
C LEU A 390 -16.86 -11.33 -13.76
N ALA A 391 -16.98 -10.39 -14.71
CA ALA A 391 -17.61 -9.09 -14.50
C ALA A 391 -19.11 -9.19 -14.16
N TYR A 392 -19.83 -10.12 -14.78
CA TYR A 392 -21.24 -10.37 -14.43
C TYR A 392 -21.41 -11.00 -13.05
N MET A 393 -20.51 -11.91 -12.66
CA MET A 393 -20.54 -12.53 -11.33
C MET A 393 -20.15 -11.55 -10.21
N GLU A 394 -19.32 -10.55 -10.51
CA GLU A 394 -18.87 -9.54 -9.55
C GLU A 394 -20.01 -8.69 -8.97
N LYS A 395 -21.13 -8.54 -9.69
CA LYS A 395 -22.32 -7.82 -9.20
C LYS A 395 -22.90 -8.37 -7.89
N ASN A 396 -22.54 -9.60 -7.49
CA ASN A 396 -22.90 -10.20 -6.21
C ASN A 396 -21.66 -10.93 -5.62
N PRO A 397 -20.76 -10.22 -4.91
CA PRO A 397 -19.39 -10.68 -4.61
C PRO A 397 -19.29 -11.88 -3.66
N ASP A 398 -20.34 -12.15 -2.88
CA ASP A 398 -20.38 -13.26 -1.95
C ASP A 398 -21.08 -14.46 -2.61
N VAL A 399 -20.32 -15.55 -2.78
CA VAL A 399 -20.83 -16.93 -3.02
C VAL A 399 -21.88 -17.34 -1.98
N LEU A 400 -21.97 -16.59 -0.88
CA LEU A 400 -22.85 -16.78 0.27
C LEU A 400 -24.02 -15.76 0.30
N SER A 401 -24.26 -14.99 -0.77
CA SER A 401 -25.33 -13.99 -0.83
C SER A 401 -26.63 -14.51 -1.46
N SER A 402 -27.76 -13.89 -1.10
CA SER A 402 -29.13 -14.36 -1.33
C SER A 402 -29.74 -14.10 -2.71
N LYS A 403 -28.97 -13.56 -3.66
CA LYS A 403 -29.43 -13.30 -5.03
C LYS A 403 -28.32 -13.70 -5.99
N THR A 404 -28.39 -14.93 -6.51
CA THR A 404 -27.45 -15.47 -7.50
C THR A 404 -28.03 -15.53 -8.92
N ASN A 405 -29.13 -14.82 -9.19
CA ASN A 405 -29.68 -14.69 -10.55
C ASN A 405 -28.83 -13.68 -11.36
N ASN A 406 -27.55 -13.99 -11.50
CA ASN A 406 -26.61 -13.30 -12.37
C ASN A 406 -27.00 -13.69 -13.79
N TYR A 407 -27.37 -12.71 -14.61
CA TYR A 407 -27.46 -12.94 -16.04
C TYR A 407 -26.05 -13.17 -16.58
N ILE A 408 -25.69 -14.42 -16.83
CA ILE A 408 -24.49 -14.79 -17.59
C ILE A 408 -24.90 -14.93 -19.05
N PRO A 409 -24.32 -14.16 -19.98
CA PRO A 409 -24.60 -14.32 -21.41
C PRO A 409 -24.33 -15.76 -21.88
N GLU A 410 -25.26 -16.35 -22.64
CA GLU A 410 -25.15 -17.74 -23.11
C GLU A 410 -23.88 -17.96 -23.95
N ASP A 411 -23.48 -16.97 -24.74
CA ASP A 411 -22.30 -17.03 -25.59
C ASP A 411 -20.99 -17.11 -24.78
N VAL A 412 -20.92 -16.55 -23.56
CA VAL A 412 -19.77 -16.72 -22.66
C VAL A 412 -19.58 -18.20 -22.31
N VAL A 413 -20.67 -18.89 -21.98
CA VAL A 413 -20.66 -20.33 -21.65
C VAL A 413 -20.29 -21.16 -22.87
N GLU A 414 -20.89 -20.88 -24.04
CA GLU A 414 -20.57 -21.58 -25.29
C GLU A 414 -19.10 -21.45 -25.68
N ILE A 415 -18.53 -20.26 -25.53
CA ILE A 415 -17.13 -19.97 -25.82
C ILE A 415 -16.21 -20.70 -24.83
N ALA A 416 -16.53 -20.69 -23.54
CA ALA A 416 -15.78 -21.43 -22.53
C ALA A 416 -15.73 -22.93 -22.85
N ILE A 417 -16.86 -23.53 -23.25
CA ILE A 417 -16.94 -24.94 -23.68
C ILE A 417 -16.09 -25.17 -24.94
N LYS A 418 -16.33 -24.38 -25.99
CA LYS A 418 -15.68 -24.54 -27.31
C LYS A 418 -14.16 -24.44 -27.23
N TYR A 419 -13.64 -23.54 -26.40
CA TYR A 419 -12.22 -23.28 -26.25
C TYR A 419 -11.61 -23.85 -24.97
N LYS A 420 -12.33 -24.80 -24.33
CA LYS A 420 -11.84 -25.59 -23.18
C LYS A 420 -11.31 -24.73 -22.03
N GLN A 421 -11.99 -23.62 -21.74
CA GLN A 421 -11.73 -22.79 -20.56
C GLN A 421 -12.41 -23.44 -19.34
N ARG A 422 -11.92 -24.61 -18.91
CA ARG A 422 -12.59 -25.49 -17.95
C ARG A 422 -12.64 -24.90 -16.55
N MET A 423 -11.60 -24.21 -16.11
CA MET A 423 -11.56 -23.59 -14.79
C MET A 423 -12.58 -22.44 -14.71
N HIS A 424 -12.61 -21.58 -15.73
CA HIS A 424 -13.63 -20.52 -15.84
C HIS A 424 -15.04 -21.10 -15.98
N LEU A 425 -15.21 -22.14 -16.79
CA LEU A 425 -16.50 -22.80 -16.97
C LEU A 425 -17.03 -23.40 -15.67
N ALA A 426 -16.17 -24.09 -14.90
CA ALA A 426 -16.55 -24.62 -13.59
C ALA A 426 -16.94 -23.51 -12.62
N TYR A 427 -16.16 -22.44 -12.57
CA TYR A 427 -16.43 -21.28 -11.73
C TYR A 427 -17.75 -20.59 -12.11
N ILE A 428 -17.97 -20.34 -13.40
CA ILE A 428 -19.21 -19.76 -13.95
C ILE A 428 -20.41 -20.65 -13.61
N TYR A 429 -20.31 -21.96 -13.80
CA TYR A 429 -21.41 -22.86 -13.47
C TYR A 429 -21.74 -22.95 -11.98
N LEU A 430 -20.73 -22.87 -11.12
CA LEU A 430 -20.93 -22.98 -9.67
C LEU A 430 -21.41 -21.68 -9.03
N PHE A 431 -21.05 -20.52 -9.58
CA PHE A 431 -21.29 -19.21 -8.95
C PHE A 431 -22.03 -18.19 -9.81
N GLY A 432 -22.14 -18.44 -11.11
CA GLY A 432 -22.87 -17.60 -12.06
C GLY A 432 -24.35 -17.96 -12.20
N PHE A 433 -24.78 -19.10 -11.66
CA PHE A 433 -26.17 -19.55 -11.71
C PHE A 433 -26.64 -19.97 -10.32
N ASP A 434 -27.95 -19.88 -10.07
CA ASP A 434 -28.56 -20.42 -8.86
C ASP A 434 -28.34 -21.94 -8.80
N PRO A 435 -27.72 -22.50 -7.76
CA PRO A 435 -27.52 -23.95 -7.65
C PRO A 435 -28.78 -24.72 -7.27
N ILE A 436 -29.84 -24.02 -6.83
CA ILE A 436 -31.07 -24.59 -6.29
C ILE A 436 -32.29 -23.82 -6.83
N TYR A 437 -33.25 -24.51 -7.45
CA TYR A 437 -34.55 -23.91 -7.76
C TYR A 437 -35.42 -23.88 -6.50
N PHE A 438 -35.48 -22.73 -5.83
CA PHE A 438 -36.51 -22.48 -4.84
C PHE A 438 -37.76 -21.99 -5.59
N THR A 439 -38.66 -22.90 -5.97
CA THR A 439 -39.89 -22.50 -6.68
C THR A 439 -40.72 -21.58 -5.80
N ASP A 440 -41.15 -20.43 -6.36
CA ASP A 440 -42.13 -19.55 -5.73
C ASP A 440 -43.37 -20.32 -5.27
N GLU A 441 -43.83 -19.96 -4.08
CA GLU A 441 -44.98 -20.50 -3.37
C GLU A 441 -46.18 -20.84 -4.29
N LYS A 442 -46.38 -22.13 -4.61
CA LYS A 442 -47.71 -22.75 -4.85
C LYS A 442 -47.75 -24.24 -5.14
N THR A 443 -46.63 -24.92 -5.33
CA THR A 443 -46.61 -26.39 -5.42
C THR A 443 -46.14 -26.97 -4.09
N VAL A 444 -47.07 -27.10 -3.15
CA VAL A 444 -46.95 -28.07 -2.04
C VAL A 444 -46.96 -29.46 -2.67
N ILE A 445 -45.80 -29.91 -3.14
CA ILE A 445 -45.55 -31.30 -3.44
C ILE A 445 -45.00 -31.91 -2.14
N SER A 446 -45.68 -32.96 -1.67
CA SER A 446 -45.46 -33.65 -0.40
C SER A 446 -43.98 -33.86 -0.06
N THR A 447 -43.59 -33.33 1.10
CA THR A 447 -42.22 -33.21 1.63
C THR A 447 -41.70 -34.45 2.37
N GLU A 448 -42.30 -35.63 2.13
CA GLU A 448 -41.95 -36.86 2.86
C GLU A 448 -41.15 -37.89 2.05
N ASP A 449 -41.09 -37.78 0.71
CA ASP A 449 -40.43 -38.79 -0.15
C ASP A 449 -39.22 -38.27 -0.96
N ARG A 450 -38.81 -37.01 -0.83
CA ARG A 450 -37.69 -36.47 -1.63
C ARG A 450 -36.33 -36.84 -1.03
N THR A 451 -35.47 -37.46 -1.83
CA THR A 451 -34.04 -37.61 -1.50
C THR A 451 -33.31 -36.29 -1.75
N SER A 452 -32.30 -35.96 -0.94
CA SER A 452 -31.58 -34.67 -1.01
C SER A 452 -30.87 -34.39 -2.35
N ASP A 453 -30.68 -35.41 -3.19
CA ASP A 453 -30.13 -35.26 -4.55
C ASP A 453 -31.14 -34.64 -5.55
N GLU A 454 -32.45 -34.68 -5.26
CA GLU A 454 -33.49 -34.09 -6.11
C GLU A 454 -33.65 -32.57 -5.93
N ASN A 455 -33.10 -31.99 -4.87
CA ASN A 455 -33.18 -30.55 -4.57
C ASN A 455 -32.09 -29.72 -5.28
N ILE A 456 -30.99 -30.33 -5.72
CA ILE A 456 -29.97 -29.69 -6.58
C ILE A 456 -30.41 -29.88 -8.02
N ASN A 457 -31.13 -28.91 -8.57
CA ASN A 457 -31.80 -29.08 -9.86
C ASN A 457 -31.31 -28.16 -10.99
N THR A 458 -30.25 -27.38 -10.82
CA THR A 458 -29.61 -26.77 -11.99
C THR A 458 -28.62 -27.74 -12.63
N GLU A 459 -28.83 -27.97 -13.93
CA GLU A 459 -27.94 -28.78 -14.77
C GLU A 459 -26.53 -28.15 -14.77
N GLU A 460 -26.47 -26.83 -14.63
CA GLU A 460 -25.30 -25.98 -14.50
C GLU A 460 -24.45 -26.36 -13.28
N PHE A 461 -25.01 -26.37 -12.06
CA PHE A 461 -24.23 -26.69 -10.85
C PHE A 461 -23.62 -28.08 -10.92
N LYS A 462 -24.37 -29.07 -11.44
CA LYS A 462 -23.86 -30.44 -11.65
C LYS A 462 -22.70 -30.46 -12.62
N LYS A 463 -22.82 -29.81 -13.77
CA LYS A 463 -21.71 -29.64 -14.75
C LYS A 463 -20.51 -28.95 -14.11
N GLY A 464 -20.72 -27.88 -13.35
CA GLY A 464 -19.66 -27.16 -12.65
C GLY A 464 -18.91 -28.04 -11.67
N LEU A 465 -19.63 -28.83 -10.87
CA LEU A 465 -19.04 -29.77 -9.90
C LEU A 465 -18.31 -30.92 -10.60
N GLU A 466 -18.87 -31.49 -11.66
CA GLU A 466 -18.22 -32.51 -12.48
C GLU A 466 -16.88 -32.01 -13.03
N ILE A 467 -16.86 -30.79 -13.59
CA ILE A 467 -15.61 -30.18 -14.07
C ILE A 467 -14.64 -29.93 -12.92
N ALA A 468 -15.10 -29.44 -11.77
CA ALA A 468 -14.25 -29.20 -10.60
C ALA A 468 -13.60 -30.49 -10.05
N ILE A 469 -14.34 -31.61 -10.06
CA ILE A 469 -13.83 -32.95 -9.74
C ILE A 469 -12.81 -33.39 -10.79
N GLU A 470 -13.13 -33.23 -12.08
CA GLU A 470 -12.21 -33.57 -13.15
C GLU A 470 -10.91 -32.77 -13.10
N LEU A 471 -10.96 -31.51 -12.67
CA LEU A 471 -9.79 -30.64 -12.48
C LEU A 471 -9.00 -30.93 -11.20
N ASP A 472 -9.50 -31.80 -10.31
CA ASP A 472 -8.96 -32.01 -8.96
C ASP A 472 -8.90 -30.70 -8.14
N ASN A 473 -9.86 -29.79 -8.38
CA ASN A 473 -9.98 -28.55 -7.61
C ASN A 473 -10.92 -28.76 -6.40
N VAL A 474 -10.34 -29.25 -5.32
CA VAL A 474 -11.03 -29.53 -4.05
C VAL A 474 -11.62 -28.24 -3.44
N MET A 475 -10.92 -27.11 -3.56
CA MET A 475 -11.38 -25.82 -3.02
C MET A 475 -12.63 -25.31 -3.75
N LEU A 476 -12.67 -25.44 -5.07
CA LEU A 476 -13.82 -25.03 -5.88
C LEU A 476 -15.04 -25.91 -5.58
N GLN A 477 -14.85 -27.23 -5.44
CA GLN A 477 -15.91 -28.16 -5.01
C GLN A 477 -16.47 -27.76 -3.64
N LEU A 478 -15.58 -27.52 -2.67
CA LEU A 478 -15.97 -27.13 -1.31
C LEU A 478 -16.78 -25.83 -1.31
N ARG A 479 -16.30 -24.80 -2.02
CA ARG A 479 -17.00 -23.51 -2.11
C ARG A 479 -18.37 -23.63 -2.76
N GLY A 480 -18.50 -24.44 -3.80
CA GLY A 480 -19.80 -24.72 -4.42
C GLY A 480 -20.80 -25.29 -3.40
N TRP A 481 -20.41 -26.29 -2.63
CA TRP A 481 -21.27 -26.89 -1.59
C TRP A 481 -21.56 -25.96 -0.41
N GLN A 482 -20.59 -25.14 0.00
CA GLN A 482 -20.80 -24.11 1.02
C GLN A 482 -21.82 -23.06 0.55
N GLY A 483 -21.74 -22.65 -0.72
CA GLY A 483 -22.73 -21.77 -1.35
C GLY A 483 -24.14 -22.36 -1.29
N CYS A 484 -24.30 -23.64 -1.65
CA CYS A 484 -25.59 -24.35 -1.51
C CYS A 484 -26.10 -24.36 -0.07
N ALA A 485 -25.22 -24.57 0.92
CA ALA A 485 -25.57 -24.55 2.33
C ALA A 485 -26.08 -23.18 2.79
N VAL A 486 -25.48 -22.09 2.31
CA VAL A 486 -25.93 -20.75 2.64
C VAL A 486 -27.23 -20.38 1.94
N LEU A 487 -27.39 -20.72 0.66
CA LEU A 487 -28.65 -20.50 -0.06
C LEU A 487 -29.81 -21.28 0.57
N ALA A 488 -29.60 -22.55 0.93
CA ALA A 488 -30.60 -23.32 1.66
C ALA A 488 -30.94 -22.70 3.03
N SER A 489 -29.97 -22.04 3.68
CA SER A 489 -30.22 -21.29 4.92
C SER A 489 -31.11 -20.07 4.69
N ILE A 490 -30.85 -19.30 3.63
CA ILE A 490 -31.66 -18.13 3.27
C ILE A 490 -33.11 -18.53 2.95
N HIS A 491 -33.30 -19.63 2.24
CA HIS A 491 -34.63 -20.13 1.85
C HIS A 491 -35.26 -21.07 2.90
N SER A 492 -34.71 -21.14 4.11
CA SER A 492 -35.21 -21.94 5.22
C SER A 492 -35.33 -23.46 4.93
N GLN A 493 -34.54 -23.99 3.98
CA GLN A 493 -34.47 -25.42 3.64
C GLN A 493 -33.49 -26.17 4.53
N PHE A 494 -33.77 -26.19 5.84
CA PHE A 494 -32.79 -26.62 6.84
C PHE A 494 -32.38 -28.10 6.77
N LYS A 495 -33.20 -28.97 6.14
CA LYS A 495 -32.88 -30.39 5.95
C LYS A 495 -31.71 -30.58 4.97
N ASP A 496 -31.60 -29.70 3.97
CA ASP A 496 -30.59 -29.81 2.91
C ASP A 496 -29.21 -29.31 3.37
N ILE A 497 -29.17 -28.37 4.31
CA ILE A 497 -27.93 -27.80 4.87
C ILE A 497 -27.02 -28.89 5.46
N LEU A 498 -27.59 -29.84 6.20
CA LEU A 498 -26.82 -30.94 6.78
C LEU A 498 -26.22 -31.83 5.68
N TYR A 499 -26.96 -32.08 4.61
CA TYR A 499 -26.48 -32.84 3.45
C TYR A 499 -25.29 -32.12 2.78
N PHE A 500 -25.41 -30.83 2.52
CA PHE A 500 -24.36 -30.03 1.87
C PHE A 500 -23.07 -29.93 2.72
N TYR A 501 -23.19 -29.72 4.03
CA TYR A 501 -22.00 -29.73 4.90
C TYR A 501 -21.39 -31.12 5.09
N ASN A 502 -22.18 -32.20 5.00
CA ASN A 502 -21.61 -33.56 4.97
C ASN A 502 -20.77 -33.78 3.70
N LYS A 503 -21.23 -33.29 2.53
CA LYS A 503 -20.41 -33.30 1.31
C LYS A 503 -19.10 -32.53 1.48
N CYS A 504 -19.14 -31.38 2.16
CA CYS A 504 -17.93 -30.64 2.50
C CYS A 504 -16.95 -31.50 3.32
N PHE A 505 -17.42 -32.24 4.33
CA PHE A 505 -16.54 -33.14 5.11
C PHE A 505 -15.98 -34.31 4.31
N ASP A 506 -16.76 -34.86 3.38
CA ASP A 506 -16.27 -35.92 2.49
C ASP A 506 -15.15 -35.40 1.58
N ILE A 507 -15.29 -34.18 1.05
CA ILE A 507 -14.27 -33.50 0.22
C ILE A 507 -13.02 -33.15 1.05
N MET A 508 -13.20 -32.71 2.30
CA MET A 508 -12.09 -32.40 3.19
C MET A 508 -11.35 -33.63 3.71
N ARG A 509 -11.88 -34.85 3.53
CA ARG A 509 -11.25 -36.06 4.06
C ARG A 509 -9.91 -36.32 3.38
N GLY A 510 -8.84 -36.32 4.17
CA GLY A 510 -7.46 -36.52 3.68
C GLY A 510 -6.76 -35.25 3.23
N ASN A 511 -7.42 -34.08 3.29
CA ASN A 511 -6.84 -32.77 2.96
C ASN A 511 -6.73 -31.91 4.23
N ASP A 512 -5.61 -31.19 4.41
CA ASP A 512 -5.43 -30.30 5.56
C ASP A 512 -6.08 -28.93 5.32
N MET A 513 -7.41 -28.86 5.49
CA MET A 513 -8.22 -27.66 5.25
C MET A 513 -8.88 -27.11 6.52
N LYS A 514 -8.08 -26.89 7.57
CA LYS A 514 -8.60 -26.47 8.90
C LYS A 514 -9.40 -25.18 8.91
N LYS A 515 -9.03 -24.20 8.07
CA LYS A 515 -9.78 -22.94 7.95
C LYS A 515 -11.20 -23.20 7.45
N SER A 516 -11.33 -23.97 6.37
CA SER A 516 -12.62 -24.42 5.82
C SER A 516 -13.39 -25.31 6.79
N GLU A 517 -12.69 -26.20 7.53
CA GLU A 517 -13.29 -27.05 8.54
C GLU A 517 -13.99 -26.22 9.64
N ALA A 518 -13.35 -25.12 10.06
CA ALA A 518 -13.93 -24.19 11.04
C ALA A 518 -15.19 -23.48 10.49
N GLN A 519 -15.17 -23.04 9.23
CA GLN A 519 -16.34 -22.43 8.58
C GLN A 519 -17.53 -23.40 8.49
N VAL A 520 -17.27 -24.67 8.13
CA VAL A 520 -18.31 -25.72 8.07
C VAL A 520 -18.93 -25.97 9.45
N TYR A 521 -18.13 -26.00 10.53
CA TYR A 521 -18.69 -26.10 11.88
C TYR A 521 -19.53 -24.89 12.27
N ASN A 522 -19.12 -23.67 11.93
CA ASN A 522 -19.94 -22.48 12.18
C ASN A 522 -21.30 -22.59 11.48
N GLY A 523 -21.31 -23.00 10.21
CA GLY A 523 -22.54 -23.21 9.45
C GLY A 523 -23.44 -24.31 10.02
N LEU A 524 -22.87 -25.45 10.43
CA LEU A 524 -23.62 -26.52 11.10
C LEU A 524 -24.16 -26.09 12.47
N GLY A 525 -23.41 -25.28 13.20
CA GLY A 525 -23.86 -24.68 14.44
C GLY A 525 -25.10 -23.81 14.23
N TYR A 526 -25.09 -22.97 13.20
CA TYR A 526 -26.23 -22.13 12.82
C TYR A 526 -27.45 -22.97 12.45
N ASN A 527 -27.27 -24.00 11.62
CA ASN A 527 -28.34 -24.94 11.29
C ASN A 527 -28.92 -25.64 12.54
N CYS A 528 -28.08 -26.01 13.49
CA CYS A 528 -28.55 -26.60 14.74
C CYS A 528 -29.36 -25.58 15.58
N MET A 529 -28.90 -24.33 15.65
CA MET A 529 -29.55 -23.25 16.41
C MET A 529 -30.97 -22.97 15.89
N ILE A 530 -31.13 -22.77 14.58
CA ILE A 530 -32.45 -22.48 13.98
C ILE A 530 -33.43 -23.67 14.05
N ASN A 531 -32.93 -24.89 14.23
CA ASN A 531 -33.73 -26.09 14.54
C ASN A 531 -33.82 -26.38 16.04
N GLU A 532 -33.45 -25.42 16.89
CA GLU A 532 -33.51 -25.47 18.35
C GLU A 532 -32.72 -26.64 18.99
N LYS A 533 -31.69 -27.15 18.30
CA LYS A 533 -30.73 -28.14 18.81
C LYS A 533 -29.60 -27.45 19.57
N ILE A 534 -29.95 -26.77 20.67
CA ILE A 534 -29.10 -25.85 21.44
C ILE A 534 -27.72 -26.45 21.80
N LEU A 535 -27.69 -27.65 22.41
CA LEU A 535 -26.46 -28.31 22.83
C LEU A 535 -25.52 -28.63 21.66
N LEU A 536 -26.08 -29.02 20.52
CA LEU A 536 -25.31 -29.39 19.34
C LEU A 536 -24.77 -28.14 18.65
N ALA A 537 -25.56 -27.07 18.58
CA ALA A 537 -25.13 -25.76 18.09
C ALA A 537 -23.90 -25.26 18.85
N PHE A 538 -23.98 -25.25 20.20
CA PHE A 538 -22.87 -24.88 21.06
C PHE A 538 -21.60 -25.71 20.79
N LYS A 539 -21.75 -27.04 20.66
CA LYS A 539 -20.61 -27.95 20.40
C LYS A 539 -19.89 -27.60 19.10
N TYR A 540 -20.63 -27.27 18.04
CA TYR A 540 -20.05 -26.91 16.76
C TYR A 540 -19.39 -25.53 16.78
N TYR A 541 -20.02 -24.51 17.34
CA TYR A 541 -19.38 -23.19 17.50
C TYR A 541 -18.10 -23.27 18.34
N LYS A 542 -18.13 -24.02 19.46
CA LYS A 542 -16.93 -24.28 20.27
C LYS A 542 -15.81 -24.93 19.45
N LYS A 543 -16.14 -25.86 18.55
CA LYS A 543 -15.16 -26.53 17.69
C LYS A 543 -14.57 -25.57 16.66
N ALA A 544 -15.39 -24.73 16.04
CA ALA A 544 -14.93 -23.68 15.12
C ALA A 544 -13.96 -22.70 15.81
N ILE A 545 -14.33 -22.20 17.00
CA ILE A 545 -13.47 -21.33 17.83
C ILE A 545 -12.15 -22.03 18.15
N THR A 546 -12.20 -23.30 18.58
CA THR A 546 -11.00 -24.08 18.92
C THR A 546 -10.06 -24.24 17.72
N LEU A 547 -10.61 -24.45 16.51
CA LEU A 547 -9.81 -24.52 15.29
C LEU A 547 -9.20 -23.17 14.94
N GLY A 548 -9.97 -22.07 15.05
CA GLY A 548 -9.46 -20.71 14.84
C GLY A 548 -8.32 -20.36 15.80
N MET A 549 -8.44 -20.74 17.09
CA MET A 549 -7.38 -20.56 18.08
C MET A 549 -6.12 -21.35 17.74
N LYS A 550 -6.26 -22.59 17.26
CA LYS A 550 -5.12 -23.42 16.83
C LYS A 550 -4.42 -22.88 15.58
N LEU A 551 -5.20 -22.32 14.66
CA LEU A 551 -4.68 -21.70 13.45
C LEU A 551 -4.03 -20.34 13.73
N GLY A 552 -4.38 -19.69 14.85
CA GLY A 552 -4.04 -18.30 15.05
C GLY A 552 -4.66 -17.43 13.97
N GLU A 553 -5.96 -17.64 13.70
CA GLU A 553 -6.76 -16.89 12.72
C GLU A 553 -7.98 -16.25 13.42
N PRO A 554 -8.24 -14.94 13.27
CA PRO A 554 -9.27 -14.26 14.05
C PRO A 554 -10.67 -14.53 13.50
N GLU A 555 -10.83 -14.62 12.18
CA GLU A 555 -12.14 -14.73 11.51
C GLU A 555 -12.99 -15.90 12.05
N PRO A 556 -12.48 -17.15 12.14
CA PRO A 556 -13.30 -18.27 12.62
C PRO A 556 -13.67 -18.15 14.10
N ILE A 557 -12.83 -17.46 14.89
CA ILE A 557 -13.06 -17.18 16.31
C ILE A 557 -14.21 -16.18 16.44
N ILE A 558 -14.14 -15.06 15.73
CA ILE A 558 -15.16 -14.01 15.81
C ILE A 558 -16.51 -14.53 15.30
N ASP A 559 -16.53 -15.25 14.16
CA ASP A 559 -17.75 -15.87 13.61
C ASP A 559 -18.39 -16.83 14.64
N GLY A 560 -17.58 -17.64 15.33
CA GLY A 560 -18.07 -18.55 16.36
C GLY A 560 -18.58 -17.83 17.61
N ILE A 561 -17.89 -16.77 18.08
CA ILE A 561 -18.30 -15.97 19.24
C ILE A 561 -19.60 -15.22 18.96
N TYR A 562 -19.74 -14.63 17.76
CA TYR A 562 -20.98 -13.96 17.34
C TYR A 562 -22.16 -14.94 17.36
N ASN A 563 -21.98 -16.12 16.76
CA ASN A 563 -23.03 -17.15 16.72
C ASN A 563 -23.34 -17.76 18.11
N LEU A 564 -22.38 -17.77 19.02
CA LEU A 564 -22.65 -18.08 20.43
C LEU A 564 -23.49 -16.98 21.09
N ALA A 565 -23.20 -15.70 20.83
CA ALA A 565 -23.99 -14.61 21.36
C ALA A 565 -25.45 -14.67 20.90
N THR A 566 -25.73 -15.06 19.64
CA THR A 566 -27.10 -15.27 19.14
C THR A 566 -27.78 -16.45 19.83
N LEU A 567 -27.07 -17.56 20.03
CA LEU A 567 -27.56 -18.72 20.77
C LEU A 567 -27.87 -18.36 22.23
N ASP A 568 -27.02 -17.56 22.87
CA ASP A 568 -27.20 -17.08 24.24
C ASP A 568 -28.43 -16.18 24.38
N ILE A 569 -28.70 -15.29 23.43
CA ILE A 569 -29.96 -14.50 23.43
C ILE A 569 -31.18 -15.41 23.37
N MET A 570 -31.15 -16.40 22.47
CA MET A 570 -32.26 -17.35 22.29
C MET A 570 -32.61 -18.03 23.62
N VAL A 571 -31.60 -18.53 24.35
CA VAL A 571 -31.80 -19.21 25.64
C VAL A 571 -31.86 -18.28 26.86
N GLY A 572 -31.73 -16.97 26.67
CA GLY A 572 -31.83 -15.97 27.74
C GLY A 572 -30.56 -15.84 28.61
N ASN A 573 -29.38 -16.14 28.09
CA ASN A 573 -28.07 -15.97 28.74
C ASN A 573 -27.47 -14.59 28.46
N TYR A 574 -28.17 -13.53 28.86
CA TYR A 574 -27.77 -12.16 28.49
C TYR A 574 -26.39 -11.75 29.04
N GLU A 575 -25.96 -12.29 30.19
CA GLU A 575 -24.61 -12.04 30.72
C GLU A 575 -23.51 -12.58 29.80
N GLU A 576 -23.68 -13.80 29.27
CA GLU A 576 -22.74 -14.40 28.32
C GLU A 576 -22.80 -13.70 26.96
N THR A 577 -23.99 -13.30 26.49
CA THR A 577 -24.11 -12.47 25.28
C THR A 577 -23.24 -11.21 25.39
N VAL A 578 -23.28 -10.49 26.52
CA VAL A 578 -22.46 -9.28 26.72
C VAL A 578 -20.96 -9.60 26.69
N LYS A 579 -20.52 -10.72 27.30
CA LYS A 579 -19.12 -11.17 27.25
C LYS A 579 -18.68 -11.47 25.81
N CYS A 580 -19.48 -12.24 25.07
CA CYS A 580 -19.22 -12.59 23.67
C CYS A 580 -19.19 -11.35 22.77
N VAL A 581 -20.16 -10.43 22.91
CA VAL A 581 -20.20 -9.16 22.16
C VAL A 581 -18.95 -8.34 22.41
N LYS A 582 -18.51 -8.21 23.66
CA LYS A 582 -17.29 -7.46 24.00
C LYS A 582 -16.04 -8.08 23.36
N LEU A 583 -15.91 -9.40 23.40
CA LEU A 583 -14.78 -10.10 22.78
C LEU A 583 -14.78 -9.97 21.26
N ALA A 584 -15.94 -10.16 20.62
CA ALA A 584 -16.08 -9.98 19.19
C ALA A 584 -15.70 -8.57 18.77
N LEU A 585 -16.22 -7.53 19.45
CA LEU A 585 -15.90 -6.14 19.15
C LEU A 585 -14.41 -5.81 19.37
N ASN A 586 -13.80 -6.30 20.45
CA ASN A 586 -12.37 -6.11 20.72
C ASN A 586 -11.50 -6.79 19.65
N MET A 587 -11.82 -8.03 19.28
CA MET A 587 -11.05 -8.74 18.27
C MET A 587 -11.23 -8.12 16.89
N MET A 588 -12.45 -7.70 16.55
CA MET A 588 -12.72 -6.94 15.31
C MET A 588 -11.93 -5.62 15.28
N SER A 589 -11.83 -4.88 16.40
CA SER A 589 -11.05 -3.64 16.42
C SER A 589 -9.54 -3.88 16.26
N GLU A 590 -8.97 -4.85 16.98
CA GLU A 590 -7.53 -5.17 16.86
C GLU A 590 -7.17 -5.72 15.48
N SER A 591 -8.07 -6.50 14.86
CA SER A 591 -7.93 -7.02 13.51
C SER A 591 -8.37 -6.02 12.41
N ARG A 592 -8.79 -4.80 12.76
CA ARG A 592 -9.28 -3.76 11.83
C ARG A 592 -10.42 -4.24 10.91
N LEU A 593 -11.26 -5.14 11.41
CA LEU A 593 -12.42 -5.68 10.71
C LEU A 593 -13.67 -4.82 11.00
N THR A 594 -14.41 -4.50 9.95
CA THR A 594 -15.70 -3.76 10.00
C THR A 594 -16.91 -4.66 9.72
N ARG A 595 -16.67 -5.83 9.09
CA ARG A 595 -17.63 -6.85 8.70
C ARG A 595 -17.01 -8.23 8.88
N LEU A 596 -17.88 -9.22 9.10
CA LEU A 596 -17.56 -10.65 9.16
C LEU A 596 -18.26 -11.38 8.01
N ASN A 597 -17.91 -12.65 7.78
CA ASN A 597 -18.47 -13.47 6.69
C ASN A 597 -20.01 -13.55 6.73
N VAL A 598 -20.61 -13.43 7.92
CA VAL A 598 -22.04 -13.65 8.17
C VAL A 598 -22.77 -12.46 8.79
N CYS A 599 -22.07 -11.40 9.21
CA CYS A 599 -22.71 -10.23 9.82
C CYS A 599 -21.89 -8.93 9.73
N ASN A 600 -22.61 -7.81 9.78
CA ASN A 600 -22.04 -6.48 9.94
C ASN A 600 -21.84 -6.16 11.44
N LYS A 601 -20.92 -5.24 11.75
CA LYS A 601 -20.67 -4.76 13.12
C LYS A 601 -21.93 -4.23 13.82
N SER A 602 -22.91 -3.71 13.07
CA SER A 602 -24.23 -3.28 13.54
C SER A 602 -25.02 -4.42 14.20
N LYS A 603 -24.99 -5.65 13.67
CA LYS A 603 -25.66 -6.79 14.32
C LYS A 603 -25.03 -7.11 15.68
N VAL A 604 -23.70 -7.06 15.79
CA VAL A 604 -22.98 -7.28 17.04
C VAL A 604 -23.39 -6.25 18.10
N TYR A 605 -23.51 -4.97 17.72
CA TYR A 605 -24.07 -3.94 18.59
C TYR A 605 -25.53 -4.24 18.96
N GLY A 606 -26.37 -4.61 17.99
CA GLY A 606 -27.76 -4.99 18.20
C GLY A 606 -27.94 -6.06 19.29
N LEU A 607 -27.16 -7.14 19.23
CA LEU A 607 -27.16 -8.19 20.26
C LEU A 607 -26.74 -7.64 21.63
N GLY A 608 -25.72 -6.77 21.65
CA GLY A 608 -25.24 -6.10 22.86
C GLY A 608 -26.30 -5.19 23.49
N ILE A 609 -27.04 -4.43 22.68
CA ILE A 609 -28.14 -3.55 23.12
C ILE A 609 -29.25 -4.40 23.72
N PHE A 610 -29.68 -5.44 23.01
CA PHE A 610 -30.75 -6.34 23.44
C PHE A 610 -30.43 -6.95 24.81
N ALA A 611 -29.25 -7.56 24.96
CA ALA A 611 -28.82 -8.17 26.21
C ALA A 611 -28.65 -7.14 27.33
N SER A 612 -28.08 -5.97 27.04
CA SER A 612 -27.91 -4.89 28.02
C SER A 612 -29.24 -4.39 28.57
N ILE A 613 -30.27 -4.24 27.72
CA ILE A 613 -31.63 -3.86 28.16
C ILE A 613 -32.23 -4.92 29.07
N LYS A 614 -32.10 -6.20 28.71
CA LYS A 614 -32.62 -7.31 29.52
C LYS A 614 -31.92 -7.43 30.89
N LEU A 615 -30.65 -7.01 30.99
CA LEU A 615 -29.89 -6.91 32.25
C LEU A 615 -30.11 -5.59 33.02
N GLY A 616 -30.92 -4.66 32.50
CA GLY A 616 -31.12 -3.34 33.11
C GLY A 616 -29.93 -2.37 32.94
N GLN A 617 -28.94 -2.71 32.11
CA GLN A 617 -27.76 -1.89 31.81
C GLN A 617 -28.05 -0.84 30.72
N ILE A 618 -29.02 0.04 30.97
CA ILE A 618 -29.55 0.97 29.95
C ILE A 618 -28.48 1.92 29.40
N TYR A 619 -27.52 2.35 30.22
CA TYR A 619 -26.40 3.19 29.76
C TYR A 619 -25.56 2.48 28.69
N ASN A 620 -25.18 1.22 28.92
CA ASN A 620 -24.43 0.42 27.95
C ASN A 620 -25.25 0.20 26.67
N ALA A 621 -26.56 -0.04 26.81
CA ALA A 621 -27.46 -0.18 25.68
C ALA A 621 -27.50 1.08 24.81
N LYS A 622 -27.58 2.28 25.41
CA LYS A 622 -27.55 3.56 24.68
C LYS A 622 -26.21 3.81 23.98
N LEU A 623 -25.08 3.46 24.62
CA LEU A 623 -23.76 3.55 23.98
C LEU A 623 -23.66 2.68 22.72
N TYR A 624 -24.08 1.41 22.81
CA TYR A 624 -24.10 0.53 21.64
C TYR A 624 -25.10 0.97 20.58
N TYR A 625 -26.26 1.50 20.99
CA TYR A 625 -27.29 2.00 20.08
C TYR A 625 -26.80 3.18 19.24
N ASP A 626 -26.12 4.14 19.85
CA ASP A 626 -25.53 5.24 19.09
C ASP A 626 -24.52 4.72 18.06
N SER A 627 -23.67 3.77 18.45
CA SER A 627 -22.69 3.16 17.54
C SER A 627 -23.35 2.38 16.40
N MET A 628 -24.42 1.63 16.68
CA MET A 628 -25.22 0.93 15.67
C MET A 628 -25.85 1.91 14.68
N LYS A 629 -26.50 2.96 15.20
CA LYS A 629 -27.16 3.99 14.38
C LYS A 629 -26.18 4.71 13.46
N THR A 630 -24.98 4.98 13.95
CA THR A 630 -23.89 5.57 13.15
C THR A 630 -23.51 4.66 11.98
N VAL A 631 -23.23 3.38 12.23
CA VAL A 631 -22.88 2.40 11.17
C VAL A 631 -23.97 2.32 10.10
N MET A 632 -25.23 2.39 10.51
CA MET A 632 -26.39 2.22 9.64
C MET A 632 -26.91 3.52 9.01
N GLN A 633 -26.31 4.68 9.29
CA GLN A 633 -26.84 5.98 8.87
C GLN A 633 -27.05 6.06 7.35
N HIS A 634 -26.16 5.46 6.57
CA HIS A 634 -26.23 5.44 5.10
C HIS A 634 -27.49 4.76 4.53
N ILE A 635 -28.11 3.88 5.31
CA ILE A 635 -29.38 3.22 4.97
C ILE A 635 -30.53 4.05 5.53
N LEU A 636 -30.43 4.43 6.80
CA LEU A 636 -31.48 5.13 7.53
C LEU A 636 -31.78 6.54 6.98
N SER A 637 -30.85 7.15 6.23
CA SER A 637 -31.01 8.49 5.64
C SER A 637 -31.36 8.50 4.15
N SER A 638 -31.48 7.35 3.49
CA SER A 638 -31.78 7.28 2.05
C SER A 638 -33.29 7.37 1.82
N ASP A 639 -33.72 8.13 0.79
CA ASP A 639 -35.12 8.17 0.35
C ASP A 639 -35.56 6.87 -0.35
N ASN A 640 -34.61 6.15 -0.94
CA ASN A 640 -34.78 4.82 -1.56
C ASN A 640 -33.64 3.90 -1.09
N PRO A 641 -33.69 3.42 0.16
CA PRO A 641 -32.65 2.55 0.71
C PRO A 641 -32.65 1.19 0.02
N ASP A 642 -31.49 0.77 -0.48
CA ASP A 642 -31.29 -0.63 -0.86
C ASP A 642 -30.99 -1.43 0.41
N TYR A 643 -31.98 -2.18 0.87
CA TYR A 643 -31.85 -3.04 2.04
C TYR A 643 -31.12 -4.35 1.75
N SER A 644 -30.75 -4.62 0.49
CA SER A 644 -30.07 -5.87 0.11
C SER A 644 -28.83 -6.08 0.98
N MET A 645 -28.78 -7.20 1.70
CA MET A 645 -27.73 -7.60 2.66
C MET A 645 -27.73 -6.87 4.03
N TRP A 646 -28.69 -5.99 4.29
CA TRP A 646 -28.84 -5.25 5.56
C TRP A 646 -30.23 -5.43 6.18
N GLU A 647 -31.08 -6.29 5.63
CA GLU A 647 -32.46 -6.47 6.07
C GLU A 647 -32.51 -6.91 7.56
N ASP A 648 -31.63 -7.85 7.92
CA ASP A 648 -31.45 -8.32 9.30
C ASP A 648 -30.96 -7.20 10.25
N ASP A 649 -30.06 -6.33 9.76
CA ASP A 649 -29.51 -5.21 10.53
C ASP A 649 -30.61 -4.19 10.85
N VAL A 650 -31.41 -3.84 9.84
CA VAL A 650 -32.53 -2.88 9.96
C VAL A 650 -33.64 -3.45 10.83
N TYR A 651 -33.95 -4.74 10.70
CA TYR A 651 -34.89 -5.41 11.60
C TYR A 651 -34.44 -5.33 13.05
N LEU A 652 -33.18 -5.72 13.33
CA LEU A 652 -32.64 -5.68 14.68
C LEU A 652 -32.58 -4.25 15.22
N TYR A 653 -32.26 -3.26 14.37
CA TYR A 653 -32.31 -1.84 14.72
C TYR A 653 -33.69 -1.42 15.21
N TYR A 654 -34.76 -1.74 14.47
CA TYR A 654 -36.11 -1.38 14.89
C TYR A 654 -36.53 -2.09 16.18
N VAL A 655 -36.21 -3.38 16.32
CA VAL A 655 -36.47 -4.15 17.55
C VAL A 655 -35.81 -3.49 18.76
N VAL A 656 -34.50 -3.21 18.70
CA VAL A 656 -33.79 -2.63 19.85
C VAL A 656 -34.14 -1.16 20.09
N SER A 657 -34.52 -0.41 19.05
CA SER A 657 -35.08 0.94 19.15
C SER A 657 -36.40 0.93 19.91
N GLY A 658 -37.28 -0.02 19.58
CA GLY A 658 -38.56 -0.23 20.27
C GLY A 658 -38.34 -0.54 21.75
N MET A 659 -37.44 -1.47 22.05
CA MET A 659 -37.06 -1.83 23.43
C MET A 659 -36.52 -0.64 24.23
N LEU A 660 -35.63 0.18 23.63
CA LEU A 660 -35.12 1.39 24.28
C LEU A 660 -36.22 2.42 24.54
N ASN A 661 -37.10 2.65 23.56
CA ASN A 661 -38.22 3.58 23.70
C ASN A 661 -39.20 3.15 24.81
N ILE A 662 -39.41 1.86 25.04
CA ILE A 662 -40.17 1.39 26.23
C ILE A 662 -39.49 1.86 27.52
N ARG A 663 -38.16 1.73 27.61
CA ARG A 663 -37.38 2.11 28.82
C ARG A 663 -37.32 3.63 29.01
N ASP A 664 -37.40 4.39 27.93
CA ASP A 664 -37.46 5.85 27.93
C ASP A 664 -38.90 6.40 28.04
N GLU A 665 -39.90 5.53 28.25
CA GLU A 665 -41.34 5.87 28.35
C GLU A 665 -41.94 6.52 27.08
N ASN A 666 -41.25 6.41 25.94
CA ASN A 666 -41.69 6.88 24.63
C ASN A 666 -42.53 5.81 23.91
N PHE A 667 -43.70 5.49 24.45
CA PHE A 667 -44.47 4.31 24.01
C PHE A 667 -45.01 4.40 22.58
N LYS A 668 -45.26 5.61 22.06
CA LYS A 668 -45.73 5.81 20.69
C LYS A 668 -44.64 5.42 19.69
N GLU A 669 -43.44 5.95 19.87
CA GLU A 669 -42.28 5.63 19.06
C GLU A 669 -41.83 4.17 19.26
N ALA A 670 -42.05 3.59 20.45
CA ALA A 670 -41.83 2.16 20.67
C ALA A 670 -42.74 1.32 19.77
N LYS A 671 -44.04 1.65 19.73
CA LYS A 671 -45.04 0.96 18.91
C LYS A 671 -44.72 1.07 17.41
N GLU A 672 -44.40 2.27 16.93
CA GLU A 672 -44.03 2.51 15.53
C GLU A 672 -42.79 1.68 15.11
N ASN A 673 -41.78 1.60 15.97
CA ASN A 673 -40.59 0.78 15.70
C ASN A 673 -40.92 -0.72 15.61
N PHE A 674 -41.75 -1.27 16.51
CA PHE A 674 -42.18 -2.66 16.41
C PHE A 674 -43.05 -2.92 15.17
N GLU A 675 -43.92 -1.98 14.79
CA GLU A 675 -44.68 -2.06 13.54
C GLU A 675 -43.76 -2.10 12.32
N ASN A 676 -42.74 -1.24 12.25
CA ASN A 676 -41.73 -1.26 11.19
C ASN A 676 -40.92 -2.56 11.18
N ALA A 677 -40.54 -3.09 12.34
CA ALA A 677 -39.88 -4.39 12.46
C ALA A 677 -40.77 -5.52 11.91
N ASN A 678 -42.09 -5.49 12.17
CA ASN A 678 -43.04 -6.49 11.69
C ASN A 678 -43.32 -6.38 10.17
N ILE A 679 -43.28 -5.17 9.60
CA ILE A 679 -43.35 -4.99 8.14
C ILE A 679 -42.15 -5.68 7.49
N LEU A 680 -40.94 -5.35 7.95
CA LEU A 680 -39.70 -5.95 7.46
C LEU A 680 -39.65 -7.46 7.70
N TRP A 681 -40.17 -7.95 8.83
CA TRP A 681 -40.23 -9.38 9.13
C TRP A 681 -40.87 -10.19 8.01
N ASN A 682 -41.87 -9.64 7.31
CA ASN A 682 -42.52 -10.33 6.20
C ASN A 682 -41.63 -10.37 4.94
N GLU A 683 -40.73 -9.41 4.78
CA GLU A 683 -39.81 -9.26 3.64
C GLU A 683 -38.47 -9.97 3.83
N ILE A 684 -38.01 -10.19 5.06
CA ILE A 684 -36.73 -10.85 5.36
C ILE A 684 -36.80 -12.35 5.03
N ASN A 685 -35.85 -12.85 4.23
CA ASN A 685 -35.78 -14.27 3.88
C ASN A 685 -35.26 -15.15 5.02
N SER A 686 -34.27 -14.66 5.78
CA SER A 686 -33.62 -15.42 6.88
C SER A 686 -34.54 -15.67 8.10
N LYS A 687 -35.64 -14.89 8.22
CA LYS A 687 -36.63 -14.88 9.29
C LYS A 687 -36.06 -14.92 10.72
N GLN A 688 -34.81 -14.49 10.99
CA GLN A 688 -34.16 -14.32 12.31
C GLN A 688 -34.75 -15.13 13.50
N LEU A 689 -34.99 -16.44 13.32
CA LEU A 689 -35.89 -17.23 14.19
C LEU A 689 -35.37 -17.36 15.63
N TYR A 690 -34.06 -17.15 15.81
CA TYR A 690 -33.37 -17.26 17.08
C TYR A 690 -33.74 -16.15 18.08
N ILE A 691 -34.19 -14.97 17.62
CA ILE A 691 -34.66 -13.90 18.52
C ILE A 691 -36.17 -13.75 18.58
N TYR A 692 -36.93 -14.36 17.66
CA TYR A 692 -38.36 -14.10 17.46
C TYR A 692 -39.16 -14.15 18.77
N SER A 693 -39.06 -15.25 19.53
CA SER A 693 -39.80 -15.41 20.80
C SER A 693 -39.47 -14.33 21.83
N ARG A 694 -38.21 -13.87 21.87
CA ARG A 694 -37.73 -12.81 22.77
C ARG A 694 -38.17 -11.42 22.34
N VAL A 695 -38.41 -11.20 21.04
CA VAL A 695 -39.04 -9.97 20.52
C VAL A 695 -40.51 -9.92 20.93
N ILE A 696 -41.24 -11.02 20.78
CA ILE A 696 -42.66 -11.10 21.18
C ILE A 696 -42.83 -10.81 22.69
N GLU A 697 -41.90 -11.24 23.54
CA GLU A 697 -41.91 -10.87 24.97
C GLU A 697 -41.94 -9.34 25.18
N GLU A 698 -41.18 -8.58 24.39
CA GLU A 698 -41.11 -7.12 24.52
C GLU A 698 -42.33 -6.43 23.91
N GLU A 699 -42.87 -6.93 22.79
CA GLU A 699 -44.13 -6.41 22.24
C GLU A 699 -45.31 -6.66 23.18
N VAL A 700 -45.37 -7.83 23.82
CA VAL A 700 -46.39 -8.12 24.84
C VAL A 700 -46.22 -7.22 26.06
N MET A 701 -44.97 -6.95 26.48
CA MET A 701 -44.69 -6.01 27.56
C MET A 701 -45.19 -4.59 27.22
N LEU A 702 -44.99 -4.12 25.99
CA LEU A 702 -45.52 -2.84 25.53
C LEU A 702 -47.05 -2.82 25.53
N ALA A 703 -47.70 -3.88 25.02
CA ALA A 703 -49.15 -4.00 25.02
C ALA A 703 -49.72 -4.00 26.46
N ASP A 704 -49.02 -4.63 27.41
CA ASP A 704 -49.36 -4.60 28.83
C ASP A 704 -49.27 -3.17 29.41
N ILE A 705 -48.20 -2.44 29.09
CA ILE A 705 -48.02 -1.05 29.54
C ILE A 705 -49.11 -0.13 28.96
N LEU A 706 -49.50 -0.34 27.71
CA LEU A 706 -50.54 0.44 27.02
C LEU A 706 -51.98 0.03 27.40
N GLY A 707 -52.17 -1.08 28.11
CA GLY A 707 -53.50 -1.61 28.45
C GLY A 707 -54.24 -2.24 27.25
N GLU A 708 -53.54 -2.66 26.20
CA GLU A 708 -54.10 -3.22 24.97
C GLU A 708 -54.31 -4.75 25.08
N GLU A 709 -55.22 -5.18 25.97
CA GLU A 709 -55.46 -6.61 26.27
C GLU A 709 -55.84 -7.48 25.05
N GLU A 710 -56.60 -6.94 24.10
CA GLU A 710 -56.94 -7.66 22.86
C GLU A 710 -55.72 -7.87 21.96
N ASN A 711 -54.87 -6.83 21.84
CA ASN A 711 -53.64 -6.88 21.06
C ASN A 711 -52.66 -7.89 21.66
N LYS A 712 -52.46 -7.87 22.97
CA LYS A 712 -51.66 -8.86 23.71
C LYS A 712 -52.08 -10.29 23.41
N LYS A 713 -53.38 -10.60 23.53
CA LYS A 713 -53.90 -11.95 23.25
C LYS A 713 -53.67 -12.35 21.80
N LYS A 714 -53.80 -11.41 20.87
CA LYS A 714 -53.52 -11.62 19.44
C LYS A 714 -52.05 -11.93 19.19
N LEU A 715 -51.12 -11.12 19.71
CA LEU A 715 -49.67 -11.32 19.59
C LEU A 715 -49.24 -12.71 20.05
N ILE A 716 -49.65 -13.11 21.27
CA ILE A 716 -49.31 -14.43 21.83
C ILE A 716 -49.90 -15.56 20.97
N LYS A 717 -51.15 -15.42 20.52
CA LYS A 717 -51.83 -16.44 19.71
C LYS A 717 -51.15 -16.61 18.36
N ASP A 718 -50.85 -15.50 17.67
CA ASP A 718 -50.26 -15.50 16.34
C ASP A 718 -48.80 -16.01 16.40
N ALA A 719 -48.01 -15.54 17.36
CA ALA A 719 -46.65 -16.03 17.59
C ALA A 719 -46.60 -17.53 17.92
N LYS A 720 -47.51 -18.00 18.78
CA LYS A 720 -47.63 -19.43 19.13
C LYS A 720 -48.00 -20.26 17.91
N LYS A 721 -48.92 -19.77 17.08
CA LYS A 721 -49.31 -20.44 15.84
C LYS A 721 -48.10 -20.53 14.90
N PHE A 722 -47.42 -19.42 14.64
CA PHE A 722 -46.23 -19.36 13.80
C PHE A 722 -45.14 -20.34 14.28
N CYS A 723 -44.82 -20.36 15.58
CA CYS A 723 -43.79 -21.25 16.12
C CYS A 723 -44.20 -22.73 16.00
N LYS A 724 -45.48 -23.07 16.19
CA LYS A 724 -45.97 -24.44 15.99
C LYS A 724 -45.92 -24.87 14.54
N ASP A 725 -46.39 -24.02 13.63
CA ASP A 725 -46.37 -24.26 12.18
C ASP A 725 -44.92 -24.42 11.69
N SER A 726 -43.98 -23.68 12.28
CA SER A 726 -42.54 -23.74 12.01
C SER A 726 -41.76 -24.81 12.80
N LYS A 727 -42.45 -25.62 13.63
CA LYS A 727 -41.85 -26.70 14.47
C LYS A 727 -40.79 -26.22 15.49
N LEU A 728 -40.96 -25.02 16.03
CA LEU A 728 -40.09 -24.38 17.01
C LEU A 728 -40.59 -24.63 18.45
N ALA A 729 -40.39 -25.84 18.97
CA ALA A 729 -40.86 -26.29 20.29
C ALA A 729 -40.29 -25.50 21.49
N PHE A 730 -39.03 -25.11 21.46
CA PHE A 730 -38.40 -24.27 22.48
C PHE A 730 -39.02 -22.87 22.48
N ASN A 731 -39.16 -22.23 21.32
CA ASN A 731 -39.83 -20.94 21.20
C ASN A 731 -41.31 -21.01 21.63
N VAL A 732 -42.03 -22.10 21.33
CA VAL A 732 -43.40 -22.30 21.86
C VAL A 732 -43.42 -22.29 23.39
N ARG A 733 -42.46 -22.97 24.05
CA ARG A 733 -42.35 -22.96 25.53
C ARG A 733 -42.15 -21.55 26.07
N ILE A 734 -41.28 -20.76 25.44
CA ILE A 734 -41.06 -19.35 25.81
C ILE A 734 -42.36 -18.55 25.67
N ILE A 735 -43.02 -18.61 24.51
CA ILE A 735 -44.29 -17.88 24.27
C ILE A 735 -45.39 -18.28 25.27
N GLU A 736 -45.48 -19.56 25.63
CA GLU A 736 -46.45 -20.05 26.63
C GLU A 736 -46.12 -19.64 28.07
N SER A 737 -44.88 -19.21 28.33
CA SER A 737 -44.44 -18.73 29.65
C SER A 737 -44.74 -17.24 29.89
N ILE A 738 -45.00 -16.47 28.82
CA ILE A 738 -45.24 -15.02 28.89
C ILE A 738 -46.40 -14.73 29.85
N GLY A 739 -46.14 -13.92 30.88
CA GLY A 739 -47.13 -13.51 31.89
C GLY A 739 -47.38 -14.50 33.03
N LYS A 740 -46.67 -15.64 33.09
CA LYS A 740 -46.75 -16.58 34.23
C LYS A 740 -45.79 -16.18 35.37
N LYS A 741 -46.21 -16.39 36.63
CA LYS A 741 -45.45 -16.02 37.85
C LYS A 741 -44.22 -16.90 38.15
N ASN A 742 -44.22 -18.16 37.71
CA ASN A 742 -43.05 -19.05 37.82
C ASN A 742 -42.32 -19.06 36.47
N LYS A 743 -41.23 -18.31 36.37
CA LYS A 743 -40.27 -18.41 35.26
C LYS A 743 -39.27 -19.57 35.43
N ASP A 744 -39.38 -20.32 36.53
CA ASP A 744 -38.45 -21.39 36.93
C ASP A 744 -38.48 -22.65 36.03
N GLU A 745 -39.28 -22.69 34.97
CA GLU A 745 -39.27 -23.77 33.97
C GLU A 745 -38.32 -23.51 32.78
N GLU A 746 -37.47 -22.46 32.81
CA GLU A 746 -36.35 -22.26 31.86
C GLU A 746 -35.12 -23.16 32.15
N THR A 747 -35.29 -24.32 32.81
CA THR A 747 -34.19 -25.24 33.11
C THR A 747 -33.87 -26.17 31.94
N GLU A 748 -33.41 -25.60 30.83
CA GLU A 748 -32.62 -26.33 29.85
C GLU A 748 -31.15 -25.94 30.07
N TYR A 749 -30.24 -26.92 30.10
CA TYR A 749 -28.82 -26.67 30.34
C TYR A 749 -28.30 -25.61 29.36
N LYS A 750 -27.71 -24.54 29.93
CA LYS A 750 -27.22 -23.35 29.24
C LYS A 750 -25.70 -23.48 29.08
N PRO A 751 -25.20 -24.05 27.96
CA PRO A 751 -23.77 -24.26 27.79
C PRO A 751 -23.05 -22.93 27.61
N VAL A 752 -21.95 -22.73 28.35
CA VAL A 752 -21.11 -21.54 28.28
C VAL A 752 -19.67 -21.91 27.95
N LEU A 753 -18.91 -20.98 27.36
CA LEU A 753 -17.47 -21.16 27.21
C LEU A 753 -16.81 -21.19 28.60
N THR A 754 -15.74 -21.99 28.73
CA THR A 754 -14.98 -22.03 29.99
C THR A 754 -14.15 -20.75 30.14
N ASP A 755 -13.96 -20.28 31.37
CA ASP A 755 -13.08 -19.12 31.64
C ASP A 755 -11.68 -19.26 31.02
N LYS A 756 -11.13 -20.48 30.99
CA LYS A 756 -9.86 -20.77 30.32
C LYS A 756 -9.87 -20.41 28.83
N MET A 757 -10.95 -20.74 28.11
CA MET A 757 -11.08 -20.38 26.69
C MET A 757 -11.20 -18.87 26.51
N PHE A 758 -11.94 -18.20 27.39
CA PHE A 758 -12.00 -16.73 27.37
C PHE A 758 -10.62 -16.10 27.61
N MET A 759 -9.82 -16.64 28.52
CA MET A 759 -8.43 -16.21 28.72
C MET A 759 -7.58 -16.45 27.48
N GLU A 760 -7.61 -17.65 26.88
CA GLU A 760 -6.87 -17.97 25.65
C GLU A 760 -7.25 -17.03 24.48
N ILE A 761 -8.54 -16.72 24.31
CA ILE A 761 -9.01 -15.76 23.29
C ILE A 761 -8.48 -14.35 23.58
N ASN A 762 -8.51 -13.90 24.82
CA ASN A 762 -7.96 -12.59 25.19
C ASN A 762 -6.44 -12.50 24.99
N GLU A 763 -5.70 -13.58 25.29
CA GLU A 763 -4.26 -13.66 24.99
C GLU A 763 -4.01 -13.56 23.49
N LEU A 764 -4.81 -14.25 22.66
CA LEU A 764 -4.73 -14.13 21.21
C LEU A 764 -5.02 -12.70 20.76
N ILE A 765 -6.05 -12.03 21.29
CA ILE A 765 -6.32 -10.61 21.02
C ILE A 765 -5.08 -9.76 21.34
N GLY A 766 -4.43 -9.99 22.47
CA GLY A 766 -3.17 -9.32 22.83
C GLY A 766 -2.04 -9.58 21.84
N ARG A 767 -1.87 -10.82 21.37
CA ARG A 767 -0.89 -11.16 20.32
C ARG A 767 -1.21 -10.49 19.00
N TYR A 768 -2.49 -10.38 18.62
CA TYR A 768 -2.91 -9.65 17.43
C TYR A 768 -2.67 -8.15 17.56
N ALA A 769 -2.95 -7.57 18.72
CA ALA A 769 -2.66 -6.16 18.98
C ALA A 769 -1.17 -5.87 18.81
N LEU A 770 -0.31 -6.74 19.37
CA LEU A 770 1.15 -6.66 19.21
C LEU A 770 1.59 -6.85 17.75
N LYS A 771 1.07 -7.89 17.06
CA LYS A 771 1.37 -8.14 15.64
C LYS A 771 0.96 -6.95 14.78
N SER A 772 -0.23 -6.42 15.02
CA SER A 772 -0.76 -5.22 14.36
C SER A 772 0.11 -4.00 14.65
N GLU A 773 0.58 -3.81 15.89
CA GLU A 773 1.50 -2.72 16.24
C GLU A 773 2.86 -2.86 15.53
N VAL A 774 3.41 -4.08 15.44
CA VAL A 774 4.64 -4.37 14.71
C VAL A 774 4.45 -4.13 13.21
N GLU A 775 3.36 -4.61 12.62
CA GLU A 775 3.01 -4.36 11.22
C GLU A 775 2.85 -2.86 10.94
N LYS A 776 2.21 -2.11 11.86
CA LYS A 776 2.11 -0.65 11.79
C LYS A 776 3.48 0.02 11.79
N LYS A 777 4.37 -0.31 12.75
CA LYS A 777 5.73 0.25 12.83
C LYS A 777 6.54 -0.08 11.58
N ASN A 778 6.49 -1.32 11.12
CA ASN A 778 7.18 -1.75 9.90
C ASN A 778 6.64 -1.09 8.63
N LYS A 779 5.33 -0.80 8.58
CA LYS A 779 4.71 -0.02 7.50
C LYS A 779 5.16 1.43 7.54
N MET A 780 5.28 2.01 8.73
CA MET A 780 5.74 3.39 8.93
C MET A 780 7.21 3.58 8.56
N ILE A 781 8.09 2.69 9.02
CA ILE A 781 9.54 2.73 8.72
C ILE A 781 9.74 2.70 7.20
N ASP A 782 9.14 1.71 6.53
CA ASP A 782 9.23 1.53 5.08
C ASP A 782 8.63 2.68 4.27
N PHE A 783 7.57 3.30 4.78
CA PHE A 783 7.04 4.50 4.18
C PHE A 783 8.04 5.65 4.28
N PHE A 784 8.62 5.90 5.46
CA PHE A 784 9.53 7.02 5.65
C PHE A 784 10.88 6.83 4.95
N GLU A 785 11.39 5.60 4.86
CA GLU A 785 12.55 5.28 4.01
C GLU A 785 12.28 5.72 2.57
N LYS A 786 11.21 5.21 1.95
CA LYS A 786 10.78 5.61 0.60
C LYS A 786 10.46 7.09 0.48
N TRP A 787 9.93 7.70 1.53
CA TRP A 787 9.59 9.12 1.56
C TRP A 787 10.85 9.99 1.51
N VAL A 788 11.84 9.67 2.33
CA VAL A 788 13.12 10.38 2.39
C VAL A 788 13.87 10.23 1.07
N ASP A 789 13.91 9.02 0.51
CA ASP A 789 14.49 8.77 -0.82
C ASP A 789 13.78 9.64 -1.88
N ASN A 790 12.44 9.61 -1.90
CA ASN A 790 11.65 10.44 -2.79
C ASN A 790 11.95 11.94 -2.58
N LEU A 791 12.13 12.46 -1.37
CA LEU A 791 12.50 13.87 -1.18
C LEU A 791 13.91 14.19 -1.70
N ASN A 792 14.84 13.23 -1.62
CA ASN A 792 16.26 13.40 -1.99
C ASN A 792 16.57 13.13 -3.47
N ASN A 793 15.63 12.57 -4.24
CA ASN A 793 15.80 12.15 -5.64
C ASN A 793 16.11 13.26 -6.66
N GLY A 794 16.42 14.49 -6.23
CA GLY A 794 16.92 15.55 -7.12
C GLY A 794 15.98 15.89 -8.27
N TRP A 795 14.66 15.92 -8.01
CA TRP A 795 13.63 16.11 -9.04
C TRP A 795 13.85 17.37 -9.88
N GLU A 796 13.49 17.28 -11.17
CA GLU A 796 13.61 18.40 -12.12
C GLU A 796 12.82 19.66 -11.71
N ASN A 797 11.69 19.48 -11.02
CA ASN A 797 10.86 20.57 -10.53
C ASN A 797 9.93 20.14 -9.38
N ASN A 798 9.43 21.14 -8.64
CA ASN A 798 8.52 20.95 -7.51
C ASN A 798 7.17 20.28 -7.87
N THR A 799 6.70 20.40 -9.12
CA THR A 799 5.45 19.75 -9.56
C THR A 799 5.62 18.24 -9.62
N LEU A 800 6.75 17.76 -10.13
CA LEU A 800 7.06 16.34 -10.23
C LEU A 800 7.31 15.73 -8.85
N LEU A 801 8.06 16.43 -7.98
CA LEU A 801 8.22 16.07 -6.58
C LEU A 801 6.85 15.96 -5.88
N MET A 802 5.97 16.95 -6.04
CA MET A 802 4.61 16.93 -5.48
C MET A 802 3.83 15.72 -5.97
N TYR A 803 3.81 15.46 -7.28
CA TYR A 803 3.07 14.35 -7.87
C TYR A 803 3.52 12.98 -7.33
N ASN A 804 4.84 12.70 -7.34
CA ASN A 804 5.36 11.43 -6.85
C ASN A 804 5.15 11.24 -5.34
N SER A 805 5.27 12.33 -4.58
CA SER A 805 4.95 12.34 -3.15
C SER A 805 3.48 11.98 -2.90
N MET A 806 2.54 12.55 -3.67
CA MET A 806 1.11 12.21 -3.53
C MET A 806 0.81 10.77 -3.92
N GLU A 807 1.46 10.24 -4.96
CA GLU A 807 1.31 8.84 -5.35
C GLU A 807 1.85 7.89 -4.27
N LEU A 808 3.01 8.18 -3.68
CA LEU A 808 3.56 7.38 -2.57
C LEU A 808 2.59 7.34 -1.36
N LEU A 809 1.95 8.47 -1.03
CA LEU A 809 0.91 8.54 0.00
C LEU A 809 -0.32 7.69 -0.37
N LYS A 810 -0.83 7.83 -1.60
CA LYS A 810 -2.00 7.08 -2.06
C LYS A 810 -1.80 5.58 -1.97
N ASN A 811 -0.61 5.11 -2.36
CA ASN A 811 -0.29 3.69 -2.40
C ASN A 811 -0.10 3.11 -1.01
N THR A 812 0.57 3.84 -0.14
CA THR A 812 0.84 3.39 1.23
C THR A 812 -0.43 3.38 2.07
N PHE A 813 -1.25 4.42 1.94
CA PHE A 813 -2.43 4.64 2.79
C PHE A 813 -3.75 4.32 2.10
N GLY A 814 -3.75 3.73 0.90
CA GLY A 814 -4.99 3.40 0.19
C GLY A 814 -5.90 4.61 -0.04
N ILE A 815 -5.35 5.79 -0.28
CA ILE A 815 -6.11 7.05 -0.50
C ILE A 815 -6.64 7.05 -1.93
N ASP A 816 -7.94 7.32 -2.14
CA ASP A 816 -8.56 7.39 -3.48
C ASP A 816 -8.22 8.68 -4.20
N ALA A 817 -8.18 9.76 -3.44
CA ALA A 817 -8.08 11.10 -3.95
C ALA A 817 -7.46 12.04 -2.92
N ILE A 818 -6.69 13.01 -3.38
CA ILE A 818 -6.02 14.03 -2.59
C ILE A 818 -6.36 15.41 -3.16
N LEU A 819 -6.54 16.35 -2.24
CA LEU A 819 -6.65 17.77 -2.50
C LEU A 819 -5.68 18.51 -1.59
N HIS A 820 -4.81 19.34 -2.17
CA HIS A 820 -3.87 20.19 -1.43
C HIS A 820 -4.13 21.65 -1.76
N ILE A 821 -4.43 22.44 -0.74
CA ILE A 821 -4.69 23.88 -0.84
C ILE A 821 -3.55 24.61 -0.14
N ARG A 822 -2.86 25.51 -0.84
CA ARG A 822 -1.90 26.43 -0.27
C ARG A 822 -2.53 27.79 -0.03
N VAL A 823 -2.13 28.47 1.02
CA VAL A 823 -2.61 29.78 1.41
C VAL A 823 -1.43 30.75 1.39
N GLU A 824 -1.50 31.74 0.51
CA GLU A 824 -0.53 32.83 0.47
C GLU A 824 -1.27 34.16 0.70
N ASN A 825 -0.82 34.96 1.67
CA ASN A 825 -1.45 36.24 2.02
C ASN A 825 -2.97 36.13 2.30
N ASN A 826 -3.40 35.08 3.00
CA ASN A 826 -4.82 34.75 3.27
C ASN A 826 -5.67 34.44 2.02
N ILE A 827 -5.03 34.09 0.89
CA ILE A 827 -5.69 33.69 -0.35
C ILE A 827 -5.44 32.19 -0.55
N PRO A 828 -6.47 31.33 -0.39
CA PRO A 828 -6.34 29.90 -0.62
C PRO A 828 -6.38 29.57 -2.12
N ALA A 829 -5.45 28.74 -2.58
CA ALA A 829 -5.34 28.25 -3.95
C ALA A 829 -5.04 26.75 -3.96
N VAL A 830 -5.68 26.01 -4.86
CA VAL A 830 -5.45 24.58 -5.03
C VAL A 830 -4.11 24.37 -5.75
N VAL A 831 -3.19 23.66 -5.12
CA VAL A 831 -1.85 23.35 -5.67
C VAL A 831 -1.73 21.90 -6.13
N TYR A 832 -2.61 21.01 -5.65
CA TYR A 832 -2.74 19.64 -6.15
C TYR A 832 -4.20 19.18 -6.02
N ASN A 833 -4.73 18.51 -7.05
CA ASN A 833 -6.05 17.93 -7.03
C ASN A 833 -6.15 16.79 -8.05
N ASP A 834 -6.27 15.55 -7.56
CA ASP A 834 -6.59 14.37 -8.36
C ASP A 834 -7.93 13.73 -7.96
N SER A 835 -8.71 14.45 -7.16
CA SER A 835 -10.00 13.99 -6.64
C SER A 835 -11.14 13.99 -7.65
N TYR A 836 -10.89 14.52 -8.86
CA TYR A 836 -11.92 14.85 -9.85
C TYR A 836 -12.99 15.84 -9.33
N ILE A 837 -12.78 16.46 -8.16
CA ILE A 837 -13.68 17.47 -7.57
C ILE A 837 -13.34 18.84 -8.18
N ASP A 838 -14.31 19.46 -8.82
CA ASP A 838 -14.22 20.86 -9.25
C ASP A 838 -14.81 21.79 -8.17
N LEU A 839 -13.94 22.28 -7.27
CA LEU A 839 -14.34 23.18 -6.19
C LEU A 839 -14.46 24.62 -6.69
N GLN A 840 -15.61 25.23 -6.46
CA GLN A 840 -15.83 26.65 -6.71
C GLN A 840 -15.09 27.52 -5.67
N SER A 841 -14.75 28.76 -6.03
CA SER A 841 -13.95 29.66 -5.16
C SER A 841 -14.57 29.87 -3.77
N TYR A 842 -15.90 29.87 -3.66
CA TYR A 842 -16.58 30.01 -2.36
C TYR A 842 -16.42 28.76 -1.47
N GLN A 843 -16.34 27.55 -2.06
CA GLN A 843 -16.11 26.30 -1.33
C GLN A 843 -14.68 26.25 -0.80
N ILE A 844 -13.69 26.61 -1.63
CA ILE A 844 -12.28 26.74 -1.21
C ILE A 844 -12.15 27.73 -0.06
N ARG A 845 -12.84 28.87 -0.16
CA ARG A 845 -12.85 29.88 0.90
C ARG A 845 -13.48 29.37 2.20
N TYR A 846 -14.59 28.64 2.10
CA TYR A 846 -15.25 28.03 3.27
C TYR A 846 -14.31 27.05 3.99
N ILE A 847 -13.58 26.21 3.24
CA ILE A 847 -12.60 25.27 3.81
C ILE A 847 -11.50 26.03 4.56
N TYR A 848 -10.95 27.09 3.95
CA TYR A 848 -9.97 27.96 4.59
C TYR A 848 -10.50 28.60 5.89
N ASP A 849 -11.68 29.24 5.84
CA ASP A 849 -12.24 29.93 7.01
C ASP A 849 -12.55 28.95 8.15
N HIS A 850 -12.96 27.71 7.84
CA HIS A 850 -13.15 26.65 8.83
C HIS A 850 -11.85 26.33 9.58
N PHE A 851 -10.75 26.06 8.86
CA PHE A 851 -9.48 25.68 9.49
C PHE A 851 -8.77 26.85 10.15
N ASN A 852 -8.90 28.07 9.62
CA ASN A 852 -8.34 29.27 10.23
C ASN A 852 -8.96 29.50 11.64
N LYS A 853 -10.24 29.18 11.80
CA LYS A 853 -10.95 29.27 13.09
C LYS A 853 -10.68 28.09 14.03
N ASN A 854 -10.75 26.86 13.52
CA ASN A 854 -10.75 25.65 14.36
C ASN A 854 -9.36 25.03 14.59
N ARG A 855 -8.42 25.20 13.65
CA ARG A 855 -7.01 24.74 13.70
C ARG A 855 -6.78 23.25 14.00
N ARG A 856 -7.81 22.41 13.92
CA ARG A 856 -7.74 20.97 14.24
C ARG A 856 -7.89 20.14 12.98
N ARG A 857 -7.18 19.01 12.92
CA ARG A 857 -7.42 17.99 11.89
C ARG A 857 -8.83 17.43 12.01
N ILE A 858 -9.37 16.96 10.90
CA ILE A 858 -10.65 16.28 10.80
C ILE A 858 -10.38 14.87 10.27
N ILE A 859 -10.86 13.86 10.99
CA ILE A 859 -10.91 12.48 10.52
C ILE A 859 -12.37 12.06 10.59
N VAL A 860 -12.93 11.66 9.47
CA VAL A 860 -14.29 11.17 9.38
C VAL A 860 -14.32 9.82 8.70
N SER A 861 -15.19 8.95 9.21
CA SER A 861 -15.54 7.68 8.60
C SER A 861 -17.04 7.57 8.66
N ARG A 862 -17.68 7.18 7.55
CA ARG A 862 -19.14 6.99 7.47
C ARG A 862 -19.68 5.96 8.46
N LEU A 863 -18.78 5.15 9.05
CA LEU A 863 -19.08 4.18 10.11
C LEU A 863 -18.87 4.74 11.53
N GLU A 864 -18.44 5.99 11.69
CA GLU A 864 -18.12 6.63 12.95
C GLU A 864 -18.90 7.93 13.20
N LYS A 865 -19.08 8.27 14.49
CA LYS A 865 -19.86 9.45 14.91
C LYS A 865 -19.30 10.76 14.33
N SER A 866 -17.99 10.78 14.04
CA SER A 866 -17.28 11.90 13.44
C SER A 866 -17.91 12.37 12.12
N TYR A 867 -18.44 11.46 11.30
CA TYR A 867 -19.05 11.83 10.01
C TYR A 867 -20.22 12.79 10.17
N LYS A 868 -21.12 12.52 11.12
CA LYS A 868 -22.27 13.39 11.40
C LYS A 868 -21.85 14.74 11.98
N ILE A 869 -20.82 14.75 12.83
CA ILE A 869 -20.31 16.00 13.43
C ILE A 869 -19.79 16.94 12.34
N TYR A 870 -19.26 16.39 11.25
CA TYR A 870 -18.65 17.15 10.14
C TYR A 870 -19.45 17.04 8.84
N GLU A 871 -20.73 16.66 8.88
CA GLU A 871 -21.56 16.41 7.69
C GLU A 871 -21.62 17.64 6.76
N ASP A 872 -21.85 18.82 7.33
CA ASP A 872 -21.83 20.09 6.59
C ASP A 872 -20.49 20.32 5.89
N PHE A 873 -19.38 20.04 6.57
CA PHE A 873 -18.04 20.20 6.01
C PHE A 873 -17.74 19.17 4.91
N VAL A 874 -18.17 17.92 5.09
CA VAL A 874 -18.04 16.85 4.08
C VAL A 874 -18.88 17.18 2.84
N SER A 875 -20.06 17.77 3.01
CA SER A 875 -20.96 18.13 1.90
C SER A 875 -20.35 19.15 0.92
N VAL A 876 -19.38 19.96 1.38
CA VAL A 876 -18.66 20.93 0.55
C VAL A 876 -17.97 20.27 -0.63
N PHE A 877 -17.56 19.01 -0.50
CA PHE A 877 -16.84 18.30 -1.55
C PHE A 877 -17.76 17.71 -2.63
N ASN A 878 -19.09 17.79 -2.50
CA ASN A 878 -20.08 17.28 -3.47
C ASN A 878 -19.89 15.81 -3.90
N ILE A 879 -19.23 14.99 -3.07
CA ILE A 879 -19.11 13.56 -3.31
C ILE A 879 -20.02 12.81 -2.34
N ASN A 880 -21.16 12.34 -2.86
CA ASN A 880 -22.15 11.56 -2.09
C ASN A 880 -21.58 10.21 -1.58
N ASP A 881 -20.46 9.80 -2.14
CA ASP A 881 -19.80 8.51 -1.92
C ASP A 881 -18.52 8.61 -1.06
N ILE A 882 -18.27 9.70 -0.31
CA ILE A 882 -17.13 9.71 0.63
C ILE A 882 -17.39 8.69 1.74
N SER A 883 -16.51 7.69 1.82
CA SER A 883 -16.52 6.64 2.83
C SER A 883 -15.69 7.02 4.06
N ALA A 884 -14.52 7.63 3.84
CA ALA A 884 -13.69 8.23 4.88
C ALA A 884 -12.96 9.47 4.33
N MET A 885 -12.66 10.44 5.18
CA MET A 885 -11.88 11.62 4.81
C MET A 885 -10.96 12.03 5.95
N LEU A 886 -9.76 12.45 5.58
CA LEU A 886 -8.74 13.02 6.45
C LEU A 886 -8.44 14.42 5.94
N ALA A 887 -8.58 15.45 6.79
CA ALA A 887 -8.21 16.81 6.47
C ALA A 887 -7.28 17.38 7.55
N ILE A 888 -6.11 17.88 7.15
CA ILE A 888 -5.02 18.31 8.02
C ILE A 888 -4.65 19.77 7.68
N PRO A 889 -4.81 20.71 8.62
CA PRO A 889 -4.27 22.06 8.47
C PRO A 889 -2.78 22.10 8.87
N PHE A 890 -1.99 22.88 8.13
CA PHE A 890 -0.59 23.18 8.42
C PHE A 890 -0.45 24.66 8.76
N MET A 891 0.29 24.93 9.84
CA MET A 891 0.44 26.26 10.39
C MET A 891 1.93 26.61 10.43
N ASP A 892 2.27 27.84 10.05
CA ASP A 892 3.57 28.47 10.31
C ASP A 892 3.36 29.75 11.11
N LYS A 893 4.05 29.91 12.25
CA LYS A 893 3.93 31.09 13.15
C LYS A 893 2.48 31.57 13.37
N ASP A 894 1.57 30.63 13.66
CA ASP A 894 0.14 30.85 13.88
C ASP A 894 -0.71 31.22 12.64
N GLU A 895 -0.12 31.28 11.45
CA GLU A 895 -0.82 31.48 10.18
C GLU A 895 -1.07 30.13 9.48
N LEU A 896 -2.26 29.95 8.90
CA LEU A 896 -2.61 28.75 8.13
C LEU A 896 -1.92 28.83 6.77
N THR A 897 -0.98 27.93 6.49
CA THR A 897 -0.19 27.92 5.25
C THR A 897 -0.72 26.93 4.24
N ASP A 898 -1.13 25.74 4.69
CA ASP A 898 -1.58 24.68 3.78
C ASP A 898 -2.71 23.86 4.43
N ILE A 899 -3.56 23.27 3.58
CA ILE A 899 -4.64 22.36 3.96
C ILE A 899 -4.53 21.14 3.06
N PHE A 900 -4.27 19.98 3.65
CA PHE A 900 -4.24 18.71 2.95
C PHE A 900 -5.53 17.95 3.23
N VAL A 901 -6.17 17.42 2.19
CA VAL A 901 -7.36 16.60 2.31
C VAL A 901 -7.15 15.31 1.51
N ALA A 902 -7.41 14.17 2.15
CA ALA A 902 -7.38 12.84 1.55
C ALA A 902 -8.75 12.19 1.68
N PHE A 903 -9.21 11.53 0.63
CA PHE A 903 -10.51 10.87 0.56
C PHE A 903 -10.32 9.38 0.35
N ARG A 904 -11.23 8.62 0.97
CA ARG A 904 -11.60 7.30 0.51
C ARG A 904 -13.04 7.32 0.02
N LEU A 905 -13.26 6.73 -1.14
CA LEU A 905 -14.55 6.69 -1.81
C LEU A 905 -15.24 5.36 -1.54
N LYS A 906 -16.55 5.35 -1.69
CA LYS A 906 -17.38 4.16 -1.59
C LYS A 906 -17.21 3.37 -2.87
N LYS A 907 -16.73 2.13 -2.74
CA LYS A 907 -16.78 1.15 -3.83
C LYS A 907 -18.21 0.63 -3.95
N ALA A 908 -18.63 0.21 -5.15
CA ALA A 908 -19.99 -0.33 -5.36
C ALA A 908 -20.26 -1.58 -4.47
N ASN A 909 -19.19 -2.25 -4.06
CA ASN A 909 -19.19 -3.41 -3.19
C ASN A 909 -19.09 -3.00 -1.71
N TYR A 910 -20.20 -3.02 -0.98
CA TYR A 910 -20.21 -3.02 0.50
C TYR A 910 -19.81 -4.37 1.12
N THR A 911 -19.25 -5.29 0.33
CA THR A 911 -18.85 -6.63 0.76
C THR A 911 -17.44 -6.68 1.33
N GLU A 912 -16.56 -5.72 1.00
CA GLU A 912 -15.24 -5.59 1.61
C GLU A 912 -15.25 -4.72 2.88
N ASN A 913 -14.27 -4.93 3.75
CA ASN A 913 -14.09 -4.10 4.94
C ASN A 913 -13.83 -2.64 4.55
N LEU A 914 -14.62 -1.72 5.11
CA LEU A 914 -14.41 -0.28 4.94
C LEU A 914 -13.10 0.11 5.62
N VAL A 915 -12.09 0.45 4.80
CA VAL A 915 -10.80 0.89 5.31
C VAL A 915 -10.96 2.33 5.83
N MET A 916 -10.72 2.56 7.12
CA MET A 916 -10.79 3.89 7.77
C MET A 916 -9.42 4.56 7.87
N PHE A 917 -9.37 5.89 7.90
CA PHE A 917 -8.16 6.61 8.31
C PHE A 917 -8.06 6.54 9.83
N TYR A 918 -6.92 6.09 10.33
CA TYR A 918 -6.65 6.10 11.76
C TYR A 918 -5.82 7.33 12.15
N ASP A 919 -5.81 7.67 13.44
CA ASP A 919 -5.02 8.80 13.95
C ASP A 919 -3.53 8.66 13.60
N GLU A 920 -3.00 7.43 13.57
CA GLU A 920 -1.61 7.19 13.21
C GLU A 920 -1.35 7.49 11.73
N ASP A 921 -2.28 7.15 10.82
CA ASP A 921 -2.17 7.51 9.40
C ASP A 921 -2.07 9.03 9.27
N ALA A 922 -2.91 9.76 10.01
CA ALA A 922 -2.91 11.22 10.00
C ALA A 922 -1.61 11.83 10.52
N ASP A 923 -0.99 11.24 11.55
CA ASP A 923 0.30 11.71 12.08
C ASP A 923 1.45 11.48 11.10
N ILE A 924 1.46 10.31 10.43
CA ILE A 924 2.46 9.99 9.42
C ILE A 924 2.31 10.92 8.21
N ILE A 925 1.09 11.04 7.66
CA ILE A 925 0.78 11.91 6.53
C ILE A 925 1.12 13.37 6.85
N ARG A 926 0.77 13.85 8.06
CA ARG A 926 1.13 15.21 8.50
C ARG A 926 2.64 15.42 8.49
N THR A 927 3.40 14.46 8.99
CA THR A 927 4.87 14.57 9.04
C THR A 927 5.45 14.58 7.64
N ALA A 928 5.03 13.64 6.80
CA ALA A 928 5.42 13.56 5.39
C ALA A 928 5.15 14.87 4.63
N ILE A 929 3.94 15.40 4.71
CA ILE A 929 3.56 16.64 4.03
C ILE A 929 4.33 17.86 4.57
N ARG A 930 4.63 17.91 5.88
CA ARG A 930 5.51 18.97 6.44
C ARG A 930 6.89 18.95 5.79
N GLU A 931 7.52 17.78 5.72
CA GLU A 931 8.83 17.63 5.08
C GLU A 931 8.78 18.03 3.60
N LEU A 932 7.72 17.65 2.87
CA LEU A 932 7.51 18.06 1.48
C LEU A 932 7.36 19.58 1.33
N ILE A 933 6.58 20.23 2.21
CA ILE A 933 6.43 21.69 2.21
C ILE A 933 7.78 22.36 2.49
N MET A 934 8.56 21.84 3.43
CA MET A 934 9.90 22.34 3.75
C MET A 934 10.84 22.23 2.54
N GLU A 935 10.89 21.08 1.87
CA GLU A 935 11.79 20.88 0.72
C GLU A 935 11.40 21.78 -0.46
N ILE A 936 10.11 21.92 -0.75
CA ILE A 936 9.61 22.84 -1.80
C ILE A 936 10.02 24.30 -1.52
N ASN A 937 10.05 24.72 -0.25
CA ASN A 937 10.38 26.09 0.13
C ASN A 937 11.88 26.40 0.13
N LYS A 938 12.75 25.39 0.17
CA LYS A 938 14.21 25.52 0.29
C LYS A 938 14.85 26.28 -0.89
N GLU A 939 14.40 26.04 -2.12
CA GLU A 939 14.93 26.73 -3.31
C GLU A 939 14.64 28.23 -3.33
N SER A 940 13.47 28.64 -2.84
CA SER A 940 13.08 30.06 -2.81
C SER A 940 13.94 30.84 -1.82
N ILE A 941 14.23 30.25 -0.66
CA ILE A 941 15.10 30.80 0.37
C ILE A 941 16.55 30.91 -0.14
N LYS A 942 17.05 29.90 -0.84
CA LYS A 942 18.41 29.91 -1.42
C LYS A 942 18.61 31.06 -2.42
N LYS A 943 17.65 31.27 -3.34
CA LYS A 943 17.70 32.39 -4.31
C LYS A 943 17.67 33.77 -3.64
N GLN A 944 16.92 33.93 -2.56
CA GLN A 944 16.88 35.19 -1.80
C GLN A 944 18.21 35.49 -1.10
N LEU A 945 18.88 34.45 -0.56
CA LEU A 945 20.19 34.59 0.08
C LEU A 945 21.28 34.98 -0.94
N GLU A 946 21.27 34.40 -2.14
CA GLU A 946 22.25 34.71 -3.20
C GLU A 946 22.19 36.18 -3.65
N GLN A 947 20.99 36.76 -3.77
CA GLN A 947 20.82 38.17 -4.16
C GLN A 947 21.34 39.18 -3.12
N SER A 948 21.31 38.83 -1.84
CA SER A 948 21.77 39.70 -0.74
C SER A 948 23.30 39.81 -0.61
N SER A 949 24.07 38.99 -1.35
CA SER A 949 25.52 38.83 -1.19
C SER A 949 26.37 39.77 -2.07
N VAL A 950 25.82 40.35 -3.15
CA VAL A 950 26.60 41.02 -4.22
C VAL A 950 26.58 42.56 -4.25
N THR A 951 25.74 43.22 -3.45
CA THR A 951 25.65 44.70 -3.36
C THR A 951 26.11 45.25 -2.01
N ASP A 952 26.55 46.50 -1.96
CA ASP A 952 26.89 47.21 -0.73
C ASP A 952 25.62 47.71 -0.04
N ALA A 953 25.40 47.28 1.20
CA ALA A 953 24.16 47.55 1.94
C ALA A 953 23.86 49.05 2.18
N LEU A 954 24.90 49.90 2.23
CA LEU A 954 24.73 51.33 2.46
C LEU A 954 24.45 52.10 1.15
N THR A 955 25.19 51.79 0.10
CA THR A 955 25.21 52.60 -1.13
C THR A 955 24.43 52.02 -2.30
N GLY A 956 24.02 50.75 -2.21
CA GLY A 956 23.22 50.07 -3.24
C GLY A 956 23.98 49.74 -4.54
N ILE A 957 25.27 50.09 -4.63
CA ILE A 957 26.14 49.73 -5.76
C ILE A 957 26.83 48.38 -5.51
N ASN A 958 27.59 47.88 -6.48
CA ASN A 958 28.27 46.59 -6.33
C ASN A 958 29.27 46.63 -5.15
N ASN A 959 29.32 45.56 -4.37
CA ASN A 959 30.41 45.35 -3.42
C ASN A 959 31.57 44.57 -4.10
N ARG A 960 32.63 44.26 -3.36
CA ARG A 960 33.77 43.50 -3.90
C ARG A 960 33.37 42.13 -4.50
N HIS A 961 32.39 41.43 -3.95
CA HIS A 961 31.89 40.16 -4.52
C HIS A 961 31.10 40.40 -5.81
N GLY A 962 30.22 41.40 -5.84
CA GLY A 962 29.49 41.80 -7.05
C GLY A 962 30.42 42.23 -8.19
N MET A 963 31.53 42.89 -7.87
CA MET A 963 32.58 43.20 -8.84
C MET A 963 33.12 41.93 -9.50
N ILE A 964 33.60 40.97 -8.70
CA ILE A 964 34.19 39.72 -9.19
C ILE A 964 33.18 38.95 -10.05
N SER A 965 31.93 38.83 -9.57
CA SER A 965 30.86 38.15 -10.30
C SER A 965 30.59 38.78 -11.67
N ASN A 966 30.52 40.11 -11.75
CA ASN A 966 30.27 40.80 -13.00
C ASN A 966 31.43 40.65 -14.00
N ILE A 967 32.68 40.64 -13.51
CA ILE A 967 33.87 40.48 -14.35
C ILE A 967 33.95 39.06 -14.89
N LEU A 968 33.77 38.04 -14.04
CA LEU A 968 33.81 36.64 -14.48
C LEU A 968 32.76 36.36 -15.55
N LYS A 969 31.55 36.90 -15.36
CA LYS A 969 30.49 36.84 -16.36
C LYS A 969 30.88 37.50 -17.68
N GLN A 970 31.46 38.70 -17.65
CA GLN A 970 31.91 39.39 -18.87
C GLN A 970 33.04 38.63 -19.58
N ILE A 971 33.95 38.00 -18.84
CA ILE A 971 35.01 37.16 -19.40
C ILE A 971 34.42 35.91 -20.06
N GLU A 972 33.45 35.25 -19.42
CA GLU A 972 32.73 34.10 -19.98
C GLU A 972 32.00 34.47 -21.28
N GLU A 973 31.23 35.56 -21.29
CA GLU A 973 30.54 36.09 -22.47
C GLU A 973 31.53 36.43 -23.61
N MET A 974 32.72 36.92 -23.30
CA MET A 974 33.77 37.18 -24.28
C MET A 974 34.34 35.88 -24.90
N HIS A 975 34.57 34.85 -24.08
CA HIS A 975 35.05 33.54 -24.55
C HIS A 975 34.03 32.88 -25.47
N GLU A 976 32.75 32.91 -25.09
CA GLU A 976 31.64 32.41 -25.91
C GLU A 976 31.54 33.15 -27.26
N SER A 977 31.82 34.45 -27.26
CA SER A 977 31.80 35.31 -28.46
C SER A 977 33.08 35.24 -29.30
N GLY A 978 34.06 34.43 -28.93
CA GLY A 978 35.34 34.28 -29.64
C GLY A 978 36.30 35.47 -29.51
N ILE A 979 36.07 36.37 -28.56
CA ILE A 979 36.91 37.55 -28.30
C ILE A 979 38.07 37.15 -27.39
N THR A 980 39.31 37.24 -27.88
CA THR A 980 40.51 36.75 -27.17
C THR A 980 41.07 37.69 -26.10
N GLY A 981 40.34 38.77 -25.78
CA GLY A 981 40.68 39.76 -24.76
C GLY A 981 39.99 41.09 -25.03
N MET A 982 39.68 41.81 -23.96
CA MET A 982 39.04 43.14 -24.02
C MET A 982 39.84 44.09 -23.16
N LYS A 983 39.95 45.34 -23.61
CA LYS A 983 40.65 46.36 -22.82
C LYS A 983 39.78 46.81 -21.66
N TYR A 984 40.31 46.80 -20.45
CA TYR A 984 39.66 47.36 -19.27
C TYR A 984 40.43 48.59 -18.81
N THR A 985 39.70 49.64 -18.46
CA THR A 985 40.24 50.81 -17.74
C THR A 985 39.64 50.83 -16.34
N VAL A 986 40.49 50.90 -15.32
CA VAL A 986 40.12 50.92 -13.92
C VAL A 986 40.51 52.27 -13.32
N LEU A 987 39.55 52.90 -12.64
CA LEU A 987 39.78 54.07 -11.80
C LEU A 987 39.65 53.62 -10.35
N TYR A 988 40.76 53.59 -9.62
CA TYR A 988 40.77 53.35 -8.18
C TYR A 988 40.76 54.71 -7.48
N MET A 989 39.77 54.93 -6.62
CA MET A 989 39.48 56.22 -6.02
C MET A 989 39.39 56.10 -4.51
N ASP A 990 39.80 57.15 -3.84
CA ASP A 990 39.65 57.31 -2.40
C ASP A 990 39.26 58.74 -2.07
N LEU A 991 38.32 58.92 -1.15
CA LEU A 991 37.80 60.24 -0.78
C LEU A 991 38.80 60.99 0.12
N ASP A 992 39.36 62.07 -0.43
CA ASP A 992 40.21 62.97 0.33
C ASP A 992 39.39 63.68 1.42
N ASN A 993 39.97 63.80 2.61
CA ASN A 993 39.37 64.42 3.80
C ASN A 993 38.11 63.70 4.34
N PHE A 994 37.83 62.46 3.94
CA PHE A 994 36.67 61.72 4.45
C PHE A 994 36.73 61.46 5.96
N LYS A 995 37.90 61.09 6.47
CA LYS A 995 38.13 60.98 7.93
C LYS A 995 37.85 62.29 8.65
N TYR A 996 38.25 63.43 8.10
CA TYR A 996 37.93 64.75 8.66
C TYR A 996 36.41 64.99 8.69
N CYS A 997 35.67 64.52 7.68
CA CYS A 997 34.22 64.58 7.66
C CYS A 997 33.60 63.74 8.77
N ASN A 998 34.03 62.49 8.94
CA ASN A 998 33.53 61.63 10.02
C ASN A 998 33.88 62.19 11.41
N ASP A 999 35.12 62.62 11.61
CA ASP A 999 35.62 63.08 12.91
C ASP A 999 34.95 64.39 13.36
N ASN A 1000 34.57 65.27 12.42
CA ASN A 1000 34.00 66.60 12.74
C ASN A 1000 32.49 66.73 12.52
N PHE A 1001 31.90 65.88 11.67
CA PHE A 1001 30.48 65.95 11.30
C PHE A 1001 29.72 64.64 11.60
N GLY A 1002 30.37 63.63 12.17
CA GLY A 1002 29.76 62.37 12.55
C GLY A 1002 29.61 61.39 11.40
N HIS A 1003 29.44 60.11 11.76
CA HIS A 1003 29.34 59.01 10.79
C HIS A 1003 28.11 59.13 9.89
N ASP A 1004 26.98 59.66 10.37
CA ASP A 1004 25.78 59.88 9.54
C ASP A 1004 26.04 60.86 8.38
N ALA A 1005 26.87 61.89 8.62
CA ALA A 1005 27.30 62.80 7.56
C ALA A 1005 28.25 62.12 6.58
N GLY A 1006 29.13 61.25 7.08
CA GLY A 1006 29.97 60.37 6.27
C GLY A 1006 29.17 59.46 5.36
N ASP A 1007 28.16 58.78 5.91
CA ASP A 1007 27.26 57.88 5.18
C ASP A 1007 26.47 58.62 4.10
N ALA A 1008 25.95 59.82 4.42
CA ALA A 1008 25.29 60.67 3.45
C ALA A 1008 26.23 61.10 2.30
N VAL A 1009 27.51 61.36 2.60
CA VAL A 1009 28.54 61.65 1.59
C VAL A 1009 28.82 60.42 0.72
N LEU A 1010 28.94 59.23 1.31
CA LEU A 1010 29.16 57.99 0.56
C LEU A 1010 28.00 57.68 -0.38
N VAL A 1011 26.75 57.78 0.08
CA VAL A 1011 25.55 57.60 -0.77
C VAL A 1011 25.51 58.64 -1.89
N ALA A 1012 25.75 59.91 -1.58
CA ALA A 1012 25.76 60.98 -2.58
C ALA A 1012 26.89 60.80 -3.61
N PHE A 1013 28.06 60.33 -3.17
CA PHE A 1013 29.20 60.05 -4.04
C PHE A 1013 28.92 58.85 -4.95
N SER A 1014 28.38 57.75 -4.43
CA SER A 1014 27.98 56.57 -5.21
C SER A 1014 26.96 56.91 -6.29
N ASN A 1015 25.92 57.68 -5.95
CA ASN A 1015 24.92 58.14 -6.91
C ASN A 1015 25.53 59.03 -8.01
N MET A 1016 26.44 59.92 -7.62
CA MET A 1016 27.18 60.76 -8.58
C MET A 1016 28.05 59.91 -9.50
N LEU A 1017 28.78 58.92 -8.98
CA LEU A 1017 29.60 58.02 -9.79
C LEU A 1017 28.75 57.22 -10.78
N ASN A 1018 27.62 56.64 -10.35
CA ASN A 1018 26.69 55.95 -11.25
C ASN A 1018 26.19 56.88 -12.36
N THR A 1019 25.91 58.15 -12.05
CA THR A 1019 25.47 59.14 -13.03
C THR A 1019 26.58 59.58 -13.98
N VAL A 1020 27.84 59.58 -13.54
CA VAL A 1020 28.98 59.96 -14.41
C VAL A 1020 29.42 58.81 -15.31
N VAL A 1021 29.31 57.57 -14.82
CA VAL A 1021 29.71 56.35 -15.54
C VAL A 1021 28.62 55.88 -16.49
N GLU A 1022 27.34 55.98 -16.10
CA GLU A 1022 26.17 55.53 -16.88
C GLU A 1022 26.41 54.13 -17.51
N ASN A 1023 26.19 54.01 -18.82
CA ASN A 1023 26.35 52.77 -19.57
C ASN A 1023 27.81 52.49 -19.99
N ALA A 1024 28.78 53.29 -19.54
CA ALA A 1024 30.18 53.11 -19.91
C ALA A 1024 30.91 52.06 -19.04
N GLY A 1025 30.29 51.61 -17.94
CA GLY A 1025 30.86 50.65 -17.01
C GLY A 1025 30.01 50.48 -15.76
N PHE A 1026 30.63 50.06 -14.66
CA PHE A 1026 29.94 49.91 -13.38
C PHE A 1026 30.80 50.38 -12.21
N VAL A 1027 30.12 50.76 -11.13
CA VAL A 1027 30.73 51.33 -9.91
C VAL A 1027 30.70 50.30 -8.78
N VAL A 1028 31.78 50.26 -8.02
CA VAL A 1028 32.01 49.35 -6.91
C VAL A 1028 32.45 50.15 -5.69
N ARG A 1029 31.87 49.88 -4.52
CA ARG A 1029 32.47 50.29 -3.24
C ARG A 1029 33.37 49.17 -2.77
N TYR A 1030 34.68 49.42 -2.75
CA TYR A 1030 35.66 48.38 -2.45
C TYR A 1030 35.86 48.18 -0.94
N GLY A 1031 35.78 49.26 -0.18
CA GLY A 1031 35.79 49.26 1.29
C GLY A 1031 35.86 50.68 1.84
N GLY A 1032 35.36 50.95 3.05
CA GLY A 1032 35.46 52.27 3.67
C GLY A 1032 34.99 53.42 2.77
N ASP A 1033 35.94 54.27 2.37
CA ASP A 1033 35.84 55.41 1.47
C ASP A 1033 36.49 55.21 0.09
N GLU A 1034 36.81 53.96 -0.23
CA GLU A 1034 37.41 53.53 -1.49
C GLU A 1034 36.35 53.08 -2.51
N PHE A 1035 36.49 53.59 -3.73
CA PHE A 1035 35.59 53.31 -4.85
C PHE A 1035 36.39 52.88 -6.06
N ILE A 1036 35.84 51.93 -6.81
CA ILE A 1036 36.41 51.46 -8.06
C ILE A 1036 35.39 51.65 -9.17
N VAL A 1037 35.82 52.23 -10.27
CA VAL A 1037 35.05 52.27 -11.51
C VAL A 1037 35.75 51.40 -12.53
N ILE A 1038 35.00 50.45 -13.09
CA ILE A 1038 35.48 49.55 -14.13
C ILE A 1038 34.80 49.94 -15.44
N LEU A 1039 35.61 50.21 -16.46
CA LEU A 1039 35.18 50.63 -17.79
C LEU A 1039 35.63 49.60 -18.83
N PRO A 1040 34.79 48.58 -19.14
CA PRO A 1040 35.10 47.59 -20.16
C PRO A 1040 35.12 48.23 -21.55
N GLY A 1041 36.09 47.84 -22.37
CA GLY A 1041 36.25 48.28 -23.76
C GLY A 1041 36.69 49.74 -23.91
N ARG A 1042 37.19 50.38 -22.84
CA ARG A 1042 37.58 51.79 -22.83
C ARG A 1042 39.08 51.95 -22.66
N GLU A 1043 39.59 53.03 -23.24
CA GLU A 1043 40.98 53.48 -23.18
C GLU A 1043 41.25 54.37 -21.96
N GLU A 1044 42.52 54.48 -21.54
CA GLU A 1044 42.93 55.30 -20.40
C GLU A 1044 42.56 56.78 -20.55
N ASP A 1045 42.58 57.31 -21.77
CA ASP A 1045 42.10 58.66 -22.10
C ASP A 1045 40.63 58.87 -21.74
N PHE A 1046 39.80 57.84 -21.94
CA PHE A 1046 38.40 57.87 -21.54
C PHE A 1046 38.26 57.82 -20.02
N GLY A 1047 39.10 57.04 -19.34
CA GLY A 1047 39.22 57.08 -17.87
C GLY A 1047 39.58 58.48 -17.37
N ALA A 1048 40.53 59.16 -18.03
CA ALA A 1048 40.91 60.54 -17.72
C ALA A 1048 39.74 61.54 -17.91
N GLN A 1049 38.91 61.33 -18.94
CA GLN A 1049 37.71 62.13 -19.16
C GLN A 1049 36.68 61.91 -18.04
N ILE A 1050 36.47 60.66 -17.61
CA ILE A 1050 35.61 60.33 -16.46
C ILE A 1050 36.14 60.98 -15.18
N ALA A 1051 37.44 60.88 -14.90
CA ALA A 1051 38.06 61.55 -13.75
C ALA A 1051 37.83 63.08 -13.77
N LYS A 1052 38.02 63.74 -14.92
CA LYS A 1052 37.71 65.18 -15.08
C LYS A 1052 36.23 65.50 -14.84
N LYS A 1053 35.31 64.63 -15.27
CA LYS A 1053 33.87 64.79 -14.99
C LYS A 1053 33.57 64.62 -13.49
N ILE A 1054 34.21 63.66 -12.82
CA ILE A 1054 34.10 63.45 -11.37
C ILE A 1054 34.54 64.72 -10.63
N PHE A 1055 35.73 65.26 -10.92
CA PHE A 1055 36.21 66.50 -10.30
C PHE A 1055 35.28 67.70 -10.52
N ARG A 1056 34.74 67.85 -11.74
CA ARG A 1056 33.76 68.90 -12.06
C ARG A 1056 32.47 68.74 -11.24
N ASN A 1057 31.95 67.52 -11.10
CA ASN A 1057 30.74 67.25 -10.33
C ASN A 1057 30.97 67.47 -8.83
N ILE A 1058 32.10 67.02 -8.27
CA ILE A 1058 32.48 67.31 -6.87
C ILE A 1058 32.59 68.82 -6.64
N SER A 1059 33.20 69.56 -7.58
CA SER A 1059 33.32 71.02 -7.49
C SER A 1059 31.94 71.70 -7.55
N TYR A 1060 31.05 71.22 -8.43
CA TYR A 1060 29.68 71.73 -8.57
C TYR A 1060 28.84 71.46 -7.31
N THR A 1061 28.99 70.29 -6.68
CA THR A 1061 28.33 69.97 -5.41
C THR A 1061 29.00 70.65 -4.20
N ARG A 1062 30.08 71.42 -4.43
CA ARG A 1062 30.91 72.08 -3.41
C ARG A 1062 31.40 71.08 -2.36
N GLY A 1063 31.93 69.93 -2.81
CA GLY A 1063 32.39 68.85 -1.93
C GLY A 1063 31.25 68.24 -1.12
N PHE A 1064 30.09 68.04 -1.75
CA PHE A 1064 28.88 67.48 -1.13
C PHE A 1064 28.36 68.24 0.11
N LYS A 1065 28.65 69.54 0.22
CA LYS A 1065 28.25 70.39 1.35
C LYS A 1065 26.74 70.31 1.67
N LYS A 1066 25.89 70.15 0.65
CA LYS A 1066 24.44 69.97 0.86
C LYS A 1066 24.08 68.64 1.55
N ALA A 1067 24.76 67.54 1.22
CA ALA A 1067 24.54 66.24 1.84
C ALA A 1067 25.01 66.23 3.31
N ILE A 1068 26.12 66.91 3.60
CA ILE A 1068 26.61 67.11 4.98
C ILE A 1068 25.65 68.02 5.77
N GLN A 1069 25.04 69.02 5.14
CA GLN A 1069 24.10 69.93 5.80
C GLN A 1069 22.72 69.29 6.07
N SER A 1070 22.34 68.24 5.34
CA SER A 1070 21.05 67.55 5.56
C SER A 1070 21.00 66.71 6.85
N THR A 1071 22.11 66.51 7.56
CA THR A 1071 22.19 65.68 8.78
C THR A 1071 22.10 66.48 10.09
N ASN A 1072 21.37 67.62 10.11
CA ASN A 1072 21.09 68.43 11.32
C ASN A 1072 22.31 69.08 12.02
N ILE A 1073 23.38 69.41 11.27
CA ILE A 1073 24.58 70.05 11.83
C ILE A 1073 24.53 71.58 11.67
N SER A 1074 24.68 72.29 12.78
CA SER A 1074 24.63 73.75 12.86
C SER A 1074 25.91 74.42 12.32
N LYS A 1075 25.75 75.31 11.33
CA LYS A 1075 26.73 76.23 10.71
C LYS A 1075 28.21 76.07 11.11
N LEU A 1076 29.01 75.46 10.24
CA LEU A 1076 30.48 75.56 10.21
C LEU A 1076 30.98 75.76 8.76
N GLU A 1077 32.00 76.60 8.58
CA GLU A 1077 32.61 76.88 7.28
C GLU A 1077 33.60 75.77 6.89
N ILE A 1078 33.21 74.90 5.94
CA ILE A 1078 34.16 74.06 5.20
C ILE A 1078 35.01 74.99 4.33
N THR A 1079 36.28 75.13 4.68
CA THR A 1079 37.29 75.84 3.87
C THR A 1079 37.61 75.02 2.62
N ASN A 1080 38.14 75.66 1.56
CA ASN A 1080 38.54 74.95 0.31
C ASN A 1080 39.61 73.85 0.55
N GLU A 1081 40.36 73.94 1.65
CA GLU A 1081 41.37 72.95 2.01
C GLU A 1081 40.73 71.66 2.55
N ASN A 1082 39.66 71.77 3.35
CA ASN A 1082 38.99 70.68 4.04
C ASN A 1082 37.74 70.13 3.33
N SER A 1083 37.42 70.61 2.12
CA SER A 1083 36.30 70.08 1.32
C SER A 1083 36.56 68.64 0.88
N ILE A 1084 35.50 67.81 0.87
CA ILE A 1084 35.55 66.47 0.29
C ILE A 1084 35.88 66.56 -1.20
N THR A 1085 36.84 65.75 -1.60
CA THR A 1085 37.20 65.48 -3.00
C THR A 1085 37.70 64.05 -3.08
N CYS A 1086 38.34 63.64 -4.17
CA CYS A 1086 38.95 62.33 -4.28
C CYS A 1086 40.34 62.42 -4.90
N SER A 1087 41.17 61.44 -4.60
CA SER A 1087 42.38 61.13 -5.37
C SER A 1087 42.05 59.94 -6.27
N ILE A 1088 42.53 59.94 -7.52
CA ILE A 1088 42.21 58.88 -8.51
C ILE A 1088 43.49 58.32 -9.15
N GLY A 1089 43.67 57.01 -9.07
CA GLY A 1089 44.65 56.29 -9.88
C GLY A 1089 43.97 55.59 -11.05
N ILE A 1090 44.51 55.74 -12.25
CA ILE A 1090 43.95 55.16 -13.48
C ILE A 1090 44.96 54.18 -14.06
N ALA A 1091 44.54 52.96 -14.37
CA ALA A 1091 45.34 52.01 -15.12
C ALA A 1091 44.46 51.28 -16.14
N SER A 1092 45.06 50.90 -17.25
CA SER A 1092 44.39 50.17 -18.33
C SER A 1092 45.23 48.99 -18.80
N GLY A 1093 44.56 47.94 -19.24
CA GLY A 1093 45.21 46.74 -19.75
C GLY A 1093 44.23 45.83 -20.48
N ASN A 1094 44.75 44.88 -21.26
CA ASN A 1094 43.92 43.85 -21.88
C ASN A 1094 43.69 42.72 -20.89
N VAL A 1095 42.43 42.36 -20.68
CA VAL A 1095 41.99 41.29 -19.77
C VAL A 1095 41.50 40.11 -20.59
N LYS A 1096 42.06 38.93 -20.32
CA LYS A 1096 41.64 37.62 -20.86
C LYS A 1096 41.14 36.70 -19.75
N GLU A 1097 41.74 36.82 -18.58
CA GLU A 1097 41.37 36.10 -17.37
C GLU A 1097 41.34 37.06 -16.18
N TYR A 1098 40.70 36.65 -15.08
CA TYR A 1098 40.53 37.50 -13.90
C TYR A 1098 41.87 38.00 -13.31
N ASN A 1099 42.93 37.19 -13.39
CA ASN A 1099 44.26 37.57 -12.92
C ASN A 1099 44.83 38.80 -13.65
N ASP A 1100 44.51 39.00 -14.93
CA ASP A 1100 44.95 40.19 -15.68
C ASP A 1100 44.36 41.47 -15.08
N LEU A 1101 43.09 41.44 -14.65
CA LEU A 1101 42.45 42.58 -14.01
C LEU A 1101 43.07 42.88 -12.64
N SER A 1102 43.51 41.86 -11.91
CA SER A 1102 44.18 42.06 -10.61
C SER A 1102 45.47 42.90 -10.74
N ILE A 1103 46.18 42.76 -11.87
CA ILE A 1103 47.37 43.56 -12.19
C ILE A 1103 46.97 45.01 -12.48
N ILE A 1104 45.89 45.22 -13.25
CA ILE A 1104 45.37 46.56 -13.56
C ILE A 1104 44.90 47.27 -12.28
N LEU A 1105 44.17 46.55 -11.41
CA LEU A 1105 43.73 47.06 -10.10
C LEU A 1105 44.92 47.49 -9.24
N ARG A 1106 45.96 46.65 -9.16
CA ARG A 1106 47.20 46.97 -8.44
C ARG A 1106 47.90 48.20 -9.01
N ASN A 1107 47.98 48.32 -10.34
CA ASN A 1107 48.62 49.48 -10.99
C ASN A 1107 47.81 50.77 -10.76
N ALA A 1108 46.49 50.69 -10.78
CA ALA A 1108 45.61 51.81 -10.45
C ALA A 1108 45.77 52.24 -8.98
N ASP A 1109 45.85 51.29 -8.03
CA ASP A 1109 46.12 51.58 -6.62
C ASP A 1109 47.51 52.23 -6.40
N LEU A 1110 48.54 51.71 -7.09
CA LEU A 1110 49.87 52.33 -7.05
C LEU A 1110 49.86 53.77 -7.57
N ALA A 1111 49.14 54.03 -8.67
CA ALA A 1111 48.96 55.39 -9.20
C ALA A 1111 48.22 56.30 -8.20
N LEU A 1112 47.15 55.79 -7.58
CA LEU A 1112 46.39 56.49 -6.53
C LEU A 1112 47.29 56.87 -5.35
N HIS A 1113 48.12 55.94 -4.89
CA HIS A 1113 49.03 56.18 -3.78
C HIS A 1113 50.09 57.25 -4.12
N ILE A 1114 50.54 57.35 -5.37
CA ILE A 1114 51.43 58.43 -5.83
C ILE A 1114 50.71 59.79 -5.79
N VAL A 1115 49.46 59.86 -6.26
CA VAL A 1115 48.62 61.08 -6.20
C VAL A 1115 48.46 61.55 -4.76
N LYS A 1116 48.14 60.63 -3.84
CA LYS A 1116 47.95 60.93 -2.41
C LYS A 1116 49.19 61.53 -1.74
N LYS A 1117 50.40 61.23 -2.24
CA LYS A 1117 51.67 61.74 -1.71
C LYS A 1117 52.13 63.06 -2.33
N LYS A 1118 51.83 63.33 -3.61
CA LYS A 1118 52.41 64.46 -4.36
C LYS A 1118 51.51 65.69 -4.48
N SER A 1119 50.24 65.49 -4.85
CA SER A 1119 49.32 66.61 -5.15
C SER A 1119 48.03 66.56 -4.32
N LYS A 1120 47.45 65.36 -4.11
CA LYS A 1120 46.06 65.14 -3.67
C LYS A 1120 45.05 65.87 -4.57
N LYS A 1121 43.77 65.50 -4.54
CA LYS A 1121 42.71 66.17 -5.34
C LYS A 1121 42.98 66.16 -6.87
N ASP A 1122 43.67 65.14 -7.37
CA ASP A 1122 44.10 65.03 -8.76
C ASP A 1122 44.02 63.57 -9.23
N TYR A 1123 44.33 63.31 -10.50
CA TYR A 1123 44.45 61.95 -11.02
C TYR A 1123 45.81 61.68 -11.65
N LEU A 1124 46.22 60.41 -11.64
CA LEU A 1124 47.43 59.95 -12.33
C LEU A 1124 47.09 58.71 -13.16
N ILE A 1125 47.49 58.73 -14.43
CA ILE A 1125 47.47 57.54 -15.29
C ILE A 1125 48.79 56.80 -15.07
N TRP A 1126 48.70 55.51 -14.76
CA TRP A 1126 49.84 54.63 -14.58
C TRP A 1126 50.64 54.50 -15.88
N ASN A 1127 51.97 54.64 -15.78
CA ASN A 1127 52.91 54.29 -16.84
C ASN A 1127 54.11 53.54 -16.23
N GLU A 1128 54.79 52.72 -17.03
CA GLU A 1128 55.90 51.87 -16.54
C GLU A 1128 57.11 52.70 -16.06
N ASP A 1129 57.30 53.92 -16.58
CA ASP A 1129 58.37 54.83 -16.14
C ASP A 1129 58.21 55.33 -14.68
N LEU A 1130 57.00 55.30 -14.12
CA LEU A 1130 56.71 55.68 -12.74
C LEU A 1130 57.21 54.66 -11.71
N GLU A 1131 57.46 53.41 -12.12
CA GLU A 1131 57.95 52.34 -11.24
C GLU A 1131 59.42 52.57 -10.82
N SER A 1132 60.18 53.34 -11.61
CA SER A 1132 61.60 53.66 -11.40
C SER A 1132 61.89 54.81 -10.42
N LYS A 1133 60.85 55.47 -9.87
CA LYS A 1133 60.97 56.59 -8.91
C LYS A 1133 60.36 56.30 -7.52
N LYS A 1134 60.49 55.05 -7.06
CA LYS A 1134 60.13 54.64 -5.70
C LYS A 1134 61.21 54.99 -4.68
#